data_AF-A0A524FT04-F1
#
_entry.id   AF-A0A524FT04-F1
#
_cell.length_a   1.000
_cell.length_b   1.000
_cell.length_c   1.000
_cell.angle_alpha   90.00
_cell.angle_beta   90.00
_cell.angle_gamma   90.00
#
_symmetry.space_group_name_H-M   'P 1'
#
loop_
_entity.id
_entity.type
_entity.pdbx_description
1 polymer ?
#
loop_
_entity_poly.entity_id
_entity_poly.type
_entity_poly.pdbx_seq_one_letter_code
_entity_poly.pdbx_strand_id
1 'polypeptide(L)'
;MITTRESINYQFSLIFGYSSPNDIVVGDVIGPGKLTKEKVKELSLSVIKFLRMYNAMLRDYTGSEVFSIEFELYNIDESAQINIYPKSMLLIPGQFKDCESLLLALKPETGFLNIHKSREDINKISELFYEVEEFTNRPDLIKEEKEQVFNKFASRFSKKLFGNLLEDKWNKKLVGLSVSLPTEQEMLDTFASLKSKFEILWNKRPYEIKVINPKFDRLRTPFEKQSAIDHLKFSISEPSANFVIENTLKLGTNLINLANTGTIDESQDELISFLIEDIEEKLKNIKNPQTAEWLINEVHKILGDMESYLNKFIDYSMKFLGTGEMGNLEDLSEKYRTFIVEKGKLENESFDKICKIAIKSIENSLIQKENLRAIELESVIYYFSEIIKNSLNTIKRALPRYFSRRRLKTLTTDFINKIKLIFDREQKPARNLGNKFMEKFNTFLFNQIEINPILLKKGLKFNEKNIIKEFRNIIAKNLDGFFDTIELNISDLVSFAEVLMERDPSSIKIHIDKFKKFSNELNYLLGYLLRYSTINRYLKDEPDEEIADPVTFANRFHRFLEKRVGGINLVWKSYNLDWIKDYGKKFLRITEEKNWTLEEIYKDFINYFEERERNEQLTDNFLKFLDGYIAQVSNEEEKLLLIEFLKQYEFCNKIKTEFPKYIKSIIEKEITTLNPELEQQIPMNFFKLDEGDTFYNYLKEMELKYFSKLIPRPLTLILKHDLTNEERELFNSDFFHVFNFRFWANNFKADISDNFKEVYREWVKEL
;
A
#
# COMPACT_ATOMS: atom_id res chain seq x y z
N MET A 1 25.59 20.41 -8.93
CA MET A 1 25.48 21.19 -7.68
C MET A 1 23.99 21.39 -7.48
N ILE A 2 23.38 20.80 -6.45
CA ILE A 2 21.93 20.90 -6.24
C ILE A 2 21.65 22.33 -5.76
N THR A 3 20.77 23.06 -6.43
CA THR A 3 20.37 24.40 -5.99
C THR A 3 19.54 24.32 -4.70
N THR A 4 19.51 25.38 -3.89
CA THR A 4 18.69 25.42 -2.66
C THR A 4 17.21 25.10 -2.95
N ARG A 5 16.69 25.53 -4.11
CA ARG A 5 15.32 25.28 -4.57
C ARG A 5 15.08 23.79 -4.90
N GLU A 6 16.01 23.14 -5.60
CA GLU A 6 15.93 21.70 -5.87
C GLU A 6 16.03 20.90 -4.58
N SER A 7 16.95 21.27 -3.67
CA SER A 7 17.06 20.64 -2.34
C SER A 7 15.74 20.72 -1.57
N ILE A 8 15.07 21.88 -1.59
CA ILE A 8 13.76 22.06 -0.97
C ILE A 8 12.72 21.15 -1.65
N ASN A 9 12.63 21.13 -2.97
CA ASN A 9 11.67 20.29 -3.70
C ASN A 9 11.93 18.78 -3.53
N TYR A 10 13.16 18.36 -3.24
CA TYR A 10 13.47 16.95 -2.93
C TYR A 10 13.07 16.56 -1.50
N GLN A 11 13.00 17.52 -0.58
CA GLN A 11 12.59 17.30 0.82
C GLN A 11 11.10 17.53 1.05
N PHE A 12 10.49 18.36 0.21
CA PHE A 12 9.12 18.81 0.34
C PHE A 12 8.34 18.52 -0.94
N SER A 13 7.32 17.69 -0.80
CA SER A 13 6.32 17.49 -1.84
C SER A 13 4.93 17.70 -1.26
N LEU A 14 4.02 18.23 -2.06
CA LEU A 14 2.65 18.51 -1.68
C LEU A 14 1.73 18.09 -2.81
N ILE A 15 0.74 17.27 -2.49
CA ILE A 15 -0.36 16.92 -3.38
C ILE A 15 -1.62 17.45 -2.72
N PHE A 16 -2.32 18.33 -3.43
CA PHE A 16 -3.58 18.89 -3.00
C PHE A 16 -4.68 18.45 -3.96
N GLY A 17 -5.79 17.98 -3.41
CA GLY A 17 -7.00 17.65 -4.17
C GLY A 17 -8.22 18.33 -3.57
N TYR A 18 -9.15 18.72 -4.42
CA TYR A 18 -10.48 19.21 -4.06
C TYR A 18 -11.52 18.49 -4.91
N SER A 19 -12.59 18.03 -4.28
CA SER A 19 -13.78 17.50 -4.93
C SER A 19 -15.01 18.22 -4.43
N SER A 20 -15.83 18.63 -5.37
CA SER A 20 -17.16 19.18 -5.09
C SER A 20 -18.27 18.14 -5.32
N PRO A 21 -19.47 18.37 -4.76
CA PRO A 21 -20.66 17.55 -5.02
C PRO A 21 -21.17 17.64 -6.48
N ASN A 22 -20.72 18.63 -7.26
CA ASN A 22 -21.06 18.77 -8.69
C ASN A 22 -20.07 18.02 -9.62
N ASP A 23 -19.38 17.00 -9.11
CA ASP A 23 -18.36 16.20 -9.80
C ASP A 23 -17.16 17.00 -10.34
N ILE A 24 -16.92 18.21 -9.84
CA ILE A 24 -15.72 18.98 -10.16
C ILE A 24 -14.59 18.50 -9.27
N VAL A 25 -13.54 17.96 -9.90
CA VAL A 25 -12.31 17.55 -9.20
C VAL A 25 -11.13 18.30 -9.80
N VAL A 26 -10.42 19.01 -8.92
CA VAL A 26 -9.20 19.74 -9.26
C VAL A 26 -8.12 19.47 -8.23
N GLY A 27 -6.85 19.68 -8.61
CA GLY A 27 -5.74 19.51 -7.71
C GLY A 27 -4.46 20.12 -8.27
N ASP A 28 -3.43 20.13 -7.43
CA ASP A 28 -2.08 20.52 -7.85
C ASP A 28 -1.04 19.63 -7.16
N VAL A 29 0.12 19.49 -7.79
CA VAL A 29 1.27 18.76 -7.25
C VAL A 29 2.48 19.66 -7.27
N ILE A 30 3.09 19.86 -6.11
CA ILE A 30 4.38 20.53 -5.96
C ILE A 30 5.37 19.45 -5.52
N GLY A 31 6.42 19.24 -6.29
CA GLY A 31 7.43 18.23 -5.98
C GLY A 31 8.62 18.31 -6.94
N PRO A 32 9.50 17.31 -6.93
CA PRO A 32 10.69 17.29 -7.77
C PRO A 32 10.39 17.00 -9.24
N GLY A 33 9.26 16.35 -9.54
CA GLY A 33 8.84 16.00 -10.91
C GLY A 33 8.10 17.14 -11.62
N LYS A 34 8.01 17.02 -12.95
CA LYS A 34 7.16 17.86 -13.81
C LYS A 34 6.08 16.98 -14.46
N LEU A 35 4.86 17.06 -13.92
CA LEU A 35 3.69 16.39 -14.47
C LEU A 35 2.81 17.34 -15.29
N THR A 36 2.15 16.79 -16.31
CA THR A 36 1.05 17.47 -17.01
C THR A 36 -0.16 17.67 -16.10
N LYS A 37 -0.99 18.66 -16.43
CA LYS A 37 -2.23 18.96 -15.69
C LYS A 37 -3.19 17.76 -15.66
N GLU A 38 -3.22 16.96 -16.73
CA GLU A 38 -4.05 15.76 -16.83
C GLU A 38 -3.62 14.71 -15.81
N LYS A 39 -2.33 14.38 -15.73
CA LYS A 39 -1.81 13.44 -14.73
C LYS A 39 -1.96 13.96 -13.30
N VAL A 40 -1.82 15.27 -13.10
CA VAL A 40 -2.11 15.91 -11.79
C VAL A 40 -3.58 15.70 -11.39
N LYS A 41 -4.52 15.86 -12.32
CA LYS A 41 -5.96 15.60 -12.09
C LYS A 41 -6.23 14.12 -11.79
N GLU A 42 -5.67 13.20 -12.59
CA GLU A 42 -5.79 11.74 -12.38
C GLU A 42 -5.23 11.30 -11.02
N LEU A 43 -4.07 11.85 -10.64
CA LEU A 43 -3.45 11.60 -9.36
C LEU A 43 -4.37 12.08 -8.23
N SER A 44 -4.84 13.33 -8.30
CA SER A 44 -5.71 13.93 -7.28
C SER A 44 -7.02 13.15 -7.12
N LEU A 45 -7.64 12.73 -8.23
CA LEU A 45 -8.81 11.85 -8.26
C LEU A 45 -8.56 10.53 -7.55
N SER A 46 -7.42 9.90 -7.84
CA SER A 46 -7.04 8.63 -7.23
C SER A 46 -6.90 8.76 -5.71
N VAL A 47 -6.23 9.81 -5.23
CA VAL A 47 -6.04 10.02 -3.79
C VAL A 47 -7.37 10.30 -3.08
N ILE A 48 -8.24 11.16 -3.65
CA ILE A 48 -9.58 11.44 -3.07
C ILE A 48 -10.43 10.17 -3.01
N LYS A 49 -10.42 9.36 -4.07
CA LYS A 49 -11.14 8.08 -4.09
C LYS A 49 -10.66 7.14 -2.98
N PHE A 50 -9.35 7.05 -2.75
CA PHE A 50 -8.80 6.25 -1.65
C PHE A 50 -9.27 6.77 -0.29
N LEU A 51 -9.25 8.09 -0.06
CA LEU A 51 -9.75 8.66 1.19
C LEU A 51 -11.24 8.35 1.39
N ARG A 52 -12.10 8.57 0.39
CA ARG A 52 -13.54 8.28 0.48
C ARG A 52 -13.82 6.83 0.84
N MET A 53 -13.14 5.89 0.16
CA MET A 53 -13.26 4.47 0.43
C MET A 53 -12.80 4.14 1.85
N TYR A 54 -11.72 4.77 2.32
CA TYR A 54 -11.18 4.57 3.65
C TYR A 54 -12.08 5.17 4.74
N ASN A 55 -12.62 6.38 4.57
CA ASN A 55 -13.59 6.98 5.49
C ASN A 55 -14.90 6.19 5.55
N ALA A 56 -15.44 5.75 4.40
CA ALA A 56 -16.64 4.92 4.38
C ALA A 56 -16.43 3.60 5.17
N MET A 57 -15.23 3.03 5.06
CA MET A 57 -14.83 1.89 5.87
C MET A 57 -14.72 2.25 7.36
N LEU A 58 -14.06 3.35 7.72
CA LEU A 58 -13.92 3.76 9.12
C LEU A 58 -15.26 4.05 9.80
N ARG A 59 -16.23 4.65 9.09
CA ARG A 59 -17.58 4.86 9.63
C ARG A 59 -18.24 3.53 10.03
N ASP A 60 -18.04 2.48 9.24
CA ASP A 60 -18.60 1.14 9.52
C ASP A 60 -17.87 0.43 10.69
N TYR A 61 -16.54 0.52 10.74
CA TYR A 61 -15.73 -0.23 11.70
C TYR A 61 -15.46 0.51 13.03
N THR A 62 -15.49 1.84 13.03
CA THR A 62 -15.12 2.69 14.19
C THR A 62 -16.07 3.84 14.46
N GLY A 63 -17.10 4.06 13.62
CA GLY A 63 -18.00 5.21 13.76
C GLY A 63 -17.29 6.55 13.57
N SER A 64 -16.16 6.56 12.89
CA SER A 64 -15.25 7.70 12.84
C SER A 64 -14.75 7.96 11.42
N GLU A 65 -14.13 9.12 11.21
CA GLU A 65 -13.45 9.50 9.98
C GLU A 65 -12.01 9.91 10.24
N VAL A 66 -11.17 9.90 9.20
CA VAL A 66 -9.80 10.39 9.33
C VAL A 66 -9.80 11.88 9.68
N PHE A 67 -9.20 12.19 10.82
CA PHE A 67 -8.81 13.56 11.15
C PHE A 67 -7.43 13.88 10.56
N SER A 68 -6.46 12.96 10.75
CA SER A 68 -5.12 13.04 10.16
C SER A 68 -4.37 11.71 10.27
N ILE A 69 -3.38 11.52 9.40
CA ILE A 69 -2.41 10.41 9.50
C ILE A 69 -1.00 10.94 9.31
N GLU A 70 -0.07 10.55 10.18
CA GLU A 70 1.36 10.77 9.99
C GLU A 70 2.07 9.42 9.78
N PHE A 71 2.93 9.36 8.78
CA PHE A 71 3.80 8.23 8.48
C PHE A 71 5.26 8.65 8.58
N GLU A 72 6.09 7.80 9.16
CA GLU A 72 7.54 7.81 9.00
C GLU A 72 7.92 7.14 7.67
N LEU A 73 8.85 7.73 6.93
CA LEU A 73 9.35 7.16 5.69
C LEU A 73 10.66 6.42 5.92
N TYR A 74 10.56 5.10 6.01
CA TYR A 74 11.72 4.22 6.18
C TYR A 74 12.40 3.96 4.83
N ASN A 75 13.73 4.13 4.76
CA ASN A 75 14.50 3.85 3.56
C ASN A 75 15.11 2.44 3.61
N ILE A 76 14.91 1.66 2.55
CA ILE A 76 15.52 0.32 2.41
C ILE A 76 17.05 0.36 2.30
N ASP A 77 17.61 1.47 1.79
CA ASP A 77 19.04 1.63 1.54
C ASP A 77 19.68 2.45 2.67
N GLU A 78 20.10 1.77 3.74
CA GLU A 78 20.76 2.40 4.90
C GLU A 78 22.04 3.14 4.51
N SER A 79 22.69 2.76 3.39
CA SER A 79 23.89 3.42 2.85
C SER A 79 23.60 4.78 2.19
N ALA A 80 22.32 5.12 2.03
CA ALA A 80 21.85 6.37 1.42
C ALA A 80 21.56 7.49 2.43
N GLN A 81 22.17 7.48 3.63
CA GLN A 81 22.11 8.60 4.60
C GLN A 81 22.53 9.96 4.01
N ILE A 82 23.20 9.97 2.85
CA ILE A 82 23.65 11.17 2.12
C ILE A 82 22.56 11.72 1.18
N ASN A 83 21.51 10.95 0.85
CA ASN A 83 20.44 11.39 -0.06
C ASN A 83 19.41 12.26 0.69
N ILE A 84 18.96 13.32 0.03
CA ILE A 84 18.01 14.29 0.55
C ILE A 84 16.59 13.71 0.40
N TYR A 85 16.14 12.89 1.35
CA TYR A 85 14.79 12.31 1.35
C TYR A 85 13.88 12.96 2.40
N PRO A 86 12.55 13.02 2.15
CA PRO A 86 11.59 13.29 3.21
C PRO A 86 11.63 12.17 4.25
N LYS A 87 11.45 12.54 5.52
CA LYS A 87 11.38 11.60 6.65
C LYS A 87 9.97 11.31 7.09
N SER A 88 9.00 12.16 6.73
CA SER A 88 7.60 11.92 7.04
C SER A 88 6.67 12.25 5.88
N MET A 89 5.50 11.63 5.94
CA MET A 89 4.37 11.86 5.04
C MET A 89 3.12 12.10 5.90
N LEU A 90 2.42 13.20 5.64
CA LEU A 90 1.25 13.66 6.36
C LEU A 90 0.03 13.67 5.45
N LEU A 91 -1.06 13.07 5.90
CA LEU A 91 -2.37 13.10 5.25
C LEU A 91 -3.34 13.89 6.14
N ILE A 92 -3.87 14.99 5.62
CA ILE A 92 -4.84 15.84 6.31
C ILE A 92 -6.02 16.06 5.36
N PRO A 93 -7.18 15.43 5.61
CA PRO A 93 -8.40 15.77 4.89
C PRO A 93 -8.86 17.19 5.24
N GLY A 94 -9.73 17.77 4.45
CA GLY A 94 -10.47 18.98 4.76
C GLY A 94 -11.92 18.78 4.34
N GLN A 95 -12.84 19.41 5.06
CA GLN A 95 -14.26 19.29 4.72
C GLN A 95 -14.97 20.61 5.03
N PHE A 96 -15.86 21.01 4.12
CA PHE A 96 -16.80 22.09 4.34
C PHE A 96 -18.09 21.78 3.59
N LYS A 97 -19.22 21.65 4.29
CA LYS A 97 -20.48 21.13 3.74
C LYS A 97 -20.23 19.78 3.02
N ASP A 98 -20.66 19.65 1.77
CA ASP A 98 -20.45 18.46 0.93
C ASP A 98 -19.13 18.48 0.15
N CYS A 99 -18.32 19.53 0.31
CA CYS A 99 -17.03 19.65 -0.36
C CYS A 99 -15.92 18.99 0.46
N GLU A 100 -15.08 18.25 -0.23
CA GLU A 100 -13.96 17.53 0.36
C GLU A 100 -12.66 18.03 -0.25
N SER A 101 -11.66 18.26 0.59
CA SER A 101 -10.31 18.50 0.16
C SER A 101 -9.35 17.55 0.84
N LEU A 102 -8.16 17.44 0.27
CA LEU A 102 -7.13 16.57 0.77
C LEU A 102 -5.77 17.21 0.58
N LEU A 103 -4.99 17.20 1.66
CA LEU A 103 -3.57 17.49 1.64
C LEU A 103 -2.78 16.21 1.92
N LEU A 104 -1.89 15.85 1.01
CA LEU A 104 -0.80 14.90 1.24
C LEU A 104 0.52 15.66 1.15
N ALA A 105 1.28 15.71 2.25
CA ALA A 105 2.54 16.45 2.32
C ALA A 105 3.70 15.55 2.75
N LEU A 106 4.83 15.64 2.06
CA LEU A 106 6.09 15.01 2.45
C LEU A 106 7.03 16.10 3.00
N LYS A 107 7.72 15.81 4.10
CA LYS A 107 8.61 16.77 4.78
C LYS A 107 9.85 16.11 5.40
N PRO A 108 10.93 16.87 5.69
CA PRO A 108 12.20 16.31 6.18
C PRO A 108 12.24 15.94 7.66
N GLU A 109 11.19 16.21 8.44
CA GLU A 109 11.13 15.95 9.88
C GLU A 109 9.84 15.21 10.28
N THR A 110 9.82 14.52 11.41
CA THR A 110 8.65 13.83 11.99
C THR A 110 8.14 14.55 13.24
N GLY A 111 6.83 14.58 13.50
CA GLY A 111 6.26 14.99 14.79
C GLY A 111 6.24 16.49 15.11
N PHE A 112 6.75 17.34 14.21
CA PHE A 112 6.66 18.81 14.34
C PHE A 112 5.51 19.33 13.46
N LEU A 113 4.26 19.23 13.91
CA LEU A 113 3.10 19.86 13.26
C LEU A 113 1.92 19.97 14.24
N ASN A 114 1.29 21.14 14.30
CA ASN A 114 -0.02 21.31 14.92
C ASN A 114 -1.09 20.91 13.90
N ILE A 115 -1.53 19.65 14.00
CA ILE A 115 -2.50 19.03 13.10
C ILE A 115 -3.84 19.78 13.11
N HIS A 116 -4.28 20.28 14.27
CA HIS A 116 -5.55 21.02 14.39
C HIS A 116 -5.50 22.33 13.62
N LYS A 117 -4.42 23.11 13.76
CA LYS A 117 -4.21 24.34 12.99
C LYS A 117 -4.11 24.06 11.49
N SER A 118 -3.39 23.01 11.11
CA SER A 118 -3.31 22.61 9.70
C SER A 118 -4.68 22.24 9.16
N ARG A 119 -5.48 21.47 9.91
CA ARG A 119 -6.85 21.08 9.54
C ARG A 119 -7.76 22.30 9.35
N GLU A 120 -7.71 23.27 10.26
CA GLU A 120 -8.44 24.53 10.12
C GLU A 120 -8.07 25.27 8.83
N ASP A 121 -6.79 25.33 8.49
CA ASP A 121 -6.34 25.95 7.25
C ASP A 121 -6.85 25.20 6.01
N ILE A 122 -6.87 23.85 6.02
CA ILE A 122 -7.48 23.07 4.92
C ILE A 122 -8.99 23.34 4.83
N ASN A 123 -9.69 23.37 5.96
CA ASN A 123 -11.14 23.61 5.99
C ASN A 123 -11.48 25.00 5.45
N LYS A 124 -10.71 26.04 5.83
CA LYS A 124 -10.84 27.40 5.25
C LYS A 124 -10.61 27.41 3.75
N ILE A 125 -9.67 26.62 3.24
CA ILE A 125 -9.47 26.49 1.78
C ILE A 125 -10.67 25.82 1.13
N SER A 126 -11.26 24.82 1.78
CA SER A 126 -12.47 24.13 1.29
C SER A 126 -13.67 25.08 1.22
N GLU A 127 -13.84 25.93 2.23
CA GLU A 127 -14.83 27.01 2.27
C GLU A 127 -14.61 28.01 1.12
N LEU A 128 -13.39 28.50 0.93
CA LEU A 128 -13.07 29.39 -0.19
C LEU A 128 -13.32 28.75 -1.56
N PHE A 129 -13.08 27.46 -1.71
CA PHE A 129 -13.42 26.74 -2.95
C PHE A 129 -14.92 26.66 -3.18
N TYR A 130 -15.69 26.43 -2.13
CA TYR A 130 -17.15 26.44 -2.20
C TYR A 130 -17.68 27.83 -2.61
N GLU A 131 -17.12 28.91 -2.07
CA GLU A 131 -17.46 30.28 -2.51
C GLU A 131 -17.13 30.53 -3.99
N VAL A 132 -15.97 30.04 -4.46
CA VAL A 132 -15.60 30.10 -5.88
C VAL A 132 -16.60 29.29 -6.74
N GLU A 133 -17.08 28.16 -6.24
CA GLU A 133 -18.08 27.34 -6.91
C GLU A 133 -19.44 28.03 -7.02
N GLU A 134 -19.93 28.65 -5.94
CA GLU A 134 -21.13 29.48 -5.98
C GLU A 134 -20.99 30.61 -7.00
N PHE A 135 -19.81 31.24 -7.08
CA PHE A 135 -19.56 32.33 -8.03
C PHE A 135 -19.45 31.85 -9.49
N THR A 136 -18.88 30.67 -9.73
CA THR A 136 -18.68 30.10 -11.08
C THR A 136 -19.90 29.35 -11.61
N ASN A 137 -20.92 29.12 -10.78
CA ASN A 137 -22.21 28.52 -11.19
C ASN A 137 -23.11 29.45 -12.03
N ARG A 138 -22.55 30.47 -12.67
CA ARG A 138 -23.26 31.30 -13.65
C ARG A 138 -23.53 30.50 -14.93
N PRO A 139 -24.70 30.70 -15.58
CA PRO A 139 -25.05 30.01 -16.82
C PRO A 139 -24.15 30.38 -18.00
N ASP A 140 -23.45 31.50 -17.92
CA ASP A 140 -22.61 32.04 -19.00
C ASP A 140 -21.23 31.36 -19.11
N LEU A 141 -20.82 30.57 -18.11
CA LEU A 141 -19.53 29.86 -18.10
C LEU A 141 -19.70 28.42 -18.57
N ILE A 142 -18.93 28.03 -19.58
CA ILE A 142 -18.91 26.65 -20.08
C ILE A 142 -18.07 25.79 -19.12
N LYS A 143 -18.33 24.47 -19.06
CA LYS A 143 -17.64 23.53 -18.15
C LYS A 143 -16.11 23.65 -18.19
N GLU A 144 -15.53 23.80 -19.39
CA GLU A 144 -14.08 23.93 -19.57
C GLU A 144 -13.53 25.21 -18.92
N GLU A 145 -14.25 26.33 -19.03
CA GLU A 145 -13.87 27.59 -18.42
C GLU A 145 -13.96 27.53 -16.90
N LYS A 146 -15.00 26.85 -16.37
CA LYS A 146 -15.12 26.57 -14.93
C LYS A 146 -13.91 25.77 -14.44
N GLU A 147 -13.58 24.66 -15.11
CA GLU A 147 -12.41 23.84 -14.76
C GLU A 147 -11.11 24.65 -14.79
N GLN A 148 -10.92 25.55 -15.76
CA GLN A 148 -9.75 26.43 -15.81
C GLN A 148 -9.67 27.38 -14.60
N VAL A 149 -10.79 27.95 -14.18
CA VAL A 149 -10.85 28.81 -12.98
C VAL A 149 -10.48 28.00 -11.73
N PHE A 150 -11.10 26.84 -11.53
CA PHE A 150 -10.80 25.96 -10.38
C PHE A 150 -9.34 25.52 -10.35
N ASN A 151 -8.76 25.15 -11.50
CA ASN A 151 -7.34 24.78 -11.59
C ASN A 151 -6.40 25.95 -11.21
N LYS A 152 -6.75 27.19 -11.57
CA LYS A 152 -5.98 28.38 -11.15
C LYS A 152 -6.03 28.58 -9.64
N PHE A 153 -7.19 28.39 -9.02
CA PHE A 153 -7.34 28.47 -7.56
C PHE A 153 -6.63 27.32 -6.84
N ALA A 154 -6.75 26.08 -7.33
CA ALA A 154 -6.01 24.92 -6.82
C ALA A 154 -4.50 25.18 -6.80
N SER A 155 -3.95 25.75 -7.86
CA SER A 155 -2.51 26.07 -7.87
C SER A 155 -2.13 27.18 -6.90
N ARG A 156 -2.96 28.23 -6.75
CA ARG A 156 -2.72 29.30 -5.77
C ARG A 156 -2.77 28.78 -4.33
N PHE A 157 -3.77 27.96 -4.00
CA PHE A 157 -3.91 27.39 -2.67
C PHE A 157 -2.80 26.38 -2.35
N SER A 158 -2.41 25.57 -3.31
CA SER A 158 -1.28 24.63 -3.15
C SER A 158 0.03 25.36 -2.88
N LYS A 159 0.30 26.47 -3.58
CA LYS A 159 1.46 27.34 -3.29
C LYS A 159 1.40 27.97 -1.90
N LYS A 160 0.21 28.41 -1.46
CA LYS A 160 0.00 28.94 -0.10
C LYS A 160 0.28 27.86 0.96
N LEU A 161 -0.27 26.66 0.80
CA LEU A 161 -0.07 25.53 1.70
C LEU A 161 1.41 25.11 1.75
N PHE A 162 2.06 25.06 0.59
CA PHE A 162 3.50 24.78 0.49
C PHE A 162 4.34 25.84 1.21
N GLY A 163 4.02 27.12 1.03
CA GLY A 163 4.66 28.22 1.76
C GLY A 163 4.47 28.11 3.27
N ASN A 164 3.26 27.78 3.75
CA ASN A 164 3.00 27.56 5.17
C ASN A 164 3.82 26.41 5.75
N LEU A 165 4.01 25.35 4.97
CA LEU A 165 4.80 24.18 5.36
C LEU A 165 6.30 24.48 5.38
N LEU A 166 6.81 25.31 4.45
CA LEU A 166 8.21 25.77 4.45
C LEU A 166 8.54 26.74 5.57
N GLU A 167 7.61 27.66 5.87
CA GLU A 167 7.77 28.68 6.91
C GLU A 167 7.48 28.12 8.31
N ASP A 168 7.22 26.80 8.44
CA ASP A 168 6.92 26.14 9.70
C ASP A 168 5.76 26.81 10.47
N LYS A 169 4.83 27.46 9.77
CA LYS A 169 3.69 28.17 10.38
C LYS A 169 2.74 27.23 11.13
N TRP A 170 2.81 25.94 10.80
CA TRP A 170 2.08 24.87 11.47
C TRP A 170 2.83 24.30 12.68
N ASN A 171 4.07 24.70 12.96
CA ASN A 171 4.84 24.14 14.06
C ASN A 171 4.50 24.80 15.40
N LYS A 172 4.51 23.98 16.46
CA LYS A 172 4.20 24.40 17.84
C LYS A 172 5.31 25.28 18.47
N LYS A 173 6.49 25.38 17.85
CA LYS A 173 7.74 25.82 18.51
C LYS A 173 7.91 27.32 18.78
N LEU A 174 6.96 28.19 18.42
CA LEU A 174 7.17 29.65 18.52
C LEU A 174 6.20 30.43 19.42
N VAL A 175 5.19 29.81 20.02
CA VAL A 175 4.32 30.53 20.97
C VAL A 175 3.93 29.56 22.07
N GLY A 176 4.18 29.93 23.33
CA GLY A 176 3.75 29.18 24.50
C GLY A 176 2.24 28.98 24.48
N LEU A 177 1.79 27.84 23.96
CA LEU A 177 0.42 27.38 24.10
C LEU A 177 0.27 26.89 25.53
N SER A 178 -0.53 27.62 26.30
CA SER A 178 -0.93 27.30 27.67
C SER A 178 -2.02 26.21 27.74
N VAL A 179 -2.35 25.55 26.61
CA VAL A 179 -3.46 24.59 26.51
C VAL A 179 -3.00 23.36 25.73
N SER A 180 -3.13 22.19 26.35
CA SER A 180 -2.92 20.87 25.73
C SER A 180 -3.99 20.61 24.66
N LEU A 181 -3.61 20.00 23.54
CA LEU A 181 -4.56 19.67 22.46
C LEU A 181 -5.29 18.35 22.79
N PRO A 182 -6.55 18.15 22.36
CA PRO A 182 -7.37 16.98 22.71
C PRO A 182 -6.82 15.65 22.17
N THR A 183 -5.80 15.70 21.31
CA THR A 183 -5.13 14.53 20.71
C THR A 183 -3.69 14.38 21.21
N GLU A 184 -3.28 15.16 22.21
CA GLU A 184 -1.97 15.03 22.86
C GLU A 184 -2.02 14.01 23.98
N GLN A 185 -0.88 13.36 24.25
CA GLN A 185 -0.77 12.24 25.19
C GLN A 185 -1.30 12.56 26.60
N GLU A 186 -1.27 13.83 27.02
CA GLU A 186 -1.79 14.29 28.31
C GLU A 186 -3.32 14.27 28.40
N MET A 187 -4.02 14.35 27.26
CA MET A 187 -5.48 14.39 27.14
C MET A 187 -6.07 13.03 26.71
N LEU A 188 -5.24 11.98 26.64
CA LEU A 188 -5.59 10.69 26.08
C LEU A 188 -5.38 9.57 27.09
N ASP A 189 -6.38 8.71 27.24
CA ASP A 189 -6.28 7.47 28.01
C ASP A 189 -6.15 6.27 27.07
N THR A 190 -5.07 5.50 27.22
CA THR A 190 -4.87 4.27 26.44
C THR A 190 -5.70 3.13 27.01
N PHE A 191 -6.67 2.63 26.24
CA PHE A 191 -7.57 1.54 26.67
C PHE A 191 -7.26 0.20 26.00
N ALA A 192 -6.48 0.17 24.92
CA ALA A 192 -6.09 -1.07 24.27
C ALA A 192 -4.71 -0.97 23.60
N SER A 193 -4.07 -2.12 23.42
CA SER A 193 -2.85 -2.20 22.63
C SER A 193 -2.81 -3.48 21.79
N LEU A 194 -2.25 -3.38 20.60
CA LEU A 194 -2.01 -4.51 19.72
C LEU A 194 -0.51 -4.70 19.55
N LYS A 195 -0.03 -5.93 19.71
CA LYS A 195 1.37 -6.31 19.49
C LYS A 195 1.44 -7.38 18.42
N SER A 196 2.34 -7.23 17.46
CA SER A 196 2.45 -8.18 16.36
C SER A 196 3.85 -8.20 15.75
N LYS A 197 4.14 -9.21 14.93
CA LYS A 197 5.27 -9.17 14.00
C LYS A 197 4.81 -8.57 12.68
N PHE A 198 5.75 -8.06 11.87
CA PHE A 198 5.44 -7.62 10.52
C PHE A 198 6.47 -8.12 9.51
N GLU A 199 6.03 -8.29 8.27
CA GLU A 199 6.87 -8.58 7.11
C GLU A 199 6.58 -7.55 6.01
N ILE A 200 7.63 -7.14 5.29
CA ILE A 200 7.51 -6.27 4.13
C ILE A 200 7.73 -7.10 2.86
N LEU A 201 6.80 -7.00 1.92
CA LEU A 201 6.88 -7.61 0.59
C LEU A 201 7.43 -6.61 -0.43
N TRP A 202 8.75 -6.61 -0.55
CA TRP A 202 9.57 -5.82 -1.47
C TRP A 202 9.50 -6.28 -2.92
N ASN A 203 9.05 -7.49 -3.20
CA ASN A 203 8.84 -7.99 -4.57
C ASN A 203 7.52 -7.53 -5.19
N LYS A 204 6.62 -6.92 -4.39
CA LYS A 204 5.35 -6.38 -4.86
C LYS A 204 5.44 -4.88 -5.16
N ARG A 205 4.62 -4.41 -6.11
CA ARG A 205 4.45 -2.99 -6.43
C ARG A 205 2.95 -2.67 -6.47
N PRO A 206 2.43 -1.78 -5.60
CA PRO A 206 3.13 -1.12 -4.49
C PRO A 206 3.65 -2.13 -3.45
N TYR A 207 4.63 -1.73 -2.65
CA TYR A 207 5.10 -2.54 -1.52
C TYR A 207 3.95 -2.83 -0.55
N GLU A 208 3.97 -3.99 0.10
CA GLU A 208 2.97 -4.36 1.11
C GLU A 208 3.64 -4.60 2.46
N ILE A 209 3.01 -4.12 3.54
CA ILE A 209 3.37 -4.47 4.92
C ILE A 209 2.29 -5.41 5.44
N LYS A 210 2.69 -6.62 5.84
CA LYS A 210 1.81 -7.65 6.40
C LYS A 210 2.04 -7.78 7.89
N VAL A 211 0.96 -7.82 8.66
CA VAL A 211 0.95 -8.08 10.09
C VAL A 211 0.80 -9.59 10.31
N ILE A 212 1.59 -10.17 11.21
CA ILE A 212 1.66 -11.63 11.44
C ILE A 212 1.38 -11.92 12.91
N ASN A 213 0.33 -12.71 13.16
CA ASN A 213 -0.10 -13.16 14.49
C ASN A 213 -0.33 -12.00 15.48
N PRO A 214 -1.27 -11.07 15.17
CA PRO A 214 -1.58 -9.97 16.06
C PRO A 214 -2.12 -10.50 17.40
N LYS A 215 -1.67 -9.88 18.49
CA LYS A 215 -2.17 -10.09 19.85
C LYS A 215 -2.74 -8.79 20.38
N PHE A 216 -4.01 -8.81 20.75
CA PHE A 216 -4.68 -7.66 21.33
C PHE A 216 -4.75 -7.79 22.85
N ASP A 217 -4.28 -6.74 23.52
CA ASP A 217 -4.29 -6.61 24.97
C ASP A 217 -5.26 -5.47 25.33
N ARG A 218 -6.39 -5.80 25.96
CA ARG A 218 -7.28 -4.79 26.58
C ARG A 218 -6.65 -4.28 27.86
N LEU A 219 -6.46 -2.97 27.95
CA LEU A 219 -5.96 -2.32 29.16
C LEU A 219 -7.14 -1.98 30.07
N ARG A 220 -6.87 -1.90 31.37
CA ARG A 220 -7.89 -1.51 32.34
C ARG A 220 -8.21 -0.04 32.13
N THR A 221 -9.47 0.25 31.79
CA THR A 221 -9.97 1.62 31.70
C THR A 221 -10.05 2.25 33.10
N PRO A 222 -9.91 3.58 33.21
CA PRO A 222 -10.07 4.28 34.49
C PRO A 222 -11.55 4.46 34.89
N PHE A 223 -12.48 4.09 34.02
CA PHE A 223 -13.92 4.28 34.20
C PHE A 223 -14.54 3.19 35.09
N GLU A 224 -15.53 3.55 35.90
CA GLU A 224 -16.30 2.63 36.72
C GLU A 224 -17.80 2.77 36.43
N LYS A 225 -18.58 1.71 36.69
CA LYS A 225 -20.05 1.71 36.64
C LYS A 225 -20.61 2.18 35.27
N GLN A 226 -21.55 3.13 35.26
CA GLN A 226 -22.24 3.59 34.06
C GLN A 226 -21.27 4.19 33.04
N SER A 227 -20.26 4.96 33.48
CA SER A 227 -19.26 5.54 32.58
C SER A 227 -18.41 4.48 31.87
N ALA A 228 -18.21 3.31 32.47
CA ALA A 228 -17.54 2.19 31.80
C ALA A 228 -18.43 1.59 30.69
N ILE A 229 -19.74 1.48 30.94
CA ILE A 229 -20.72 1.04 29.93
C ILE A 229 -20.79 2.05 28.78
N ASP A 230 -20.83 3.34 29.09
CA ASP A 230 -20.90 4.37 28.06
C ASP A 230 -19.60 4.45 27.27
N HIS A 231 -18.43 4.29 27.90
CA HIS A 231 -17.17 4.16 27.18
C HIS A 231 -17.18 2.97 26.21
N LEU A 232 -17.73 1.81 26.61
CA LEU A 232 -17.84 0.64 25.72
C LEU A 232 -18.65 0.94 24.47
N LYS A 233 -19.73 1.74 24.57
CA LYS A 233 -20.56 2.14 23.42
C LYS A 233 -19.75 2.89 22.36
N PHE A 234 -18.66 3.56 22.72
CA PHE A 234 -17.81 4.31 21.79
C PHE A 234 -16.42 3.69 21.55
N SER A 235 -16.02 2.69 22.34
CA SER A 235 -14.71 2.03 22.23
C SER A 235 -14.52 1.24 20.93
N ILE A 236 -13.27 1.08 20.50
CA ILE A 236 -12.90 0.29 19.32
C ILE A 236 -12.54 -1.14 19.75
N SER A 237 -13.23 -2.13 19.17
CA SER A 237 -13.00 -3.56 19.42
C SER A 237 -11.72 -4.09 18.74
N GLU A 238 -11.27 -5.28 19.15
CA GLU A 238 -10.08 -5.93 18.58
C GLU A 238 -10.17 -6.08 17.04
N PRO A 239 -11.23 -6.69 16.46
CA PRO A 239 -11.24 -6.90 15.01
C PRO A 239 -11.30 -5.60 14.22
N SER A 240 -12.01 -4.59 14.73
CA SER A 240 -12.01 -3.25 14.14
C SER A 240 -10.62 -2.63 14.17
N ALA A 241 -9.92 -2.70 15.30
CA ALA A 241 -8.57 -2.18 15.42
C ALA A 241 -7.60 -2.87 14.45
N ASN A 242 -7.60 -4.21 14.42
CA ASN A 242 -6.82 -5.01 13.48
C ASN A 242 -7.07 -4.56 12.03
N PHE A 243 -8.35 -4.46 11.65
CA PHE A 243 -8.75 -4.08 10.30
C PHE A 243 -8.34 -2.66 9.94
N VAL A 244 -8.50 -1.70 10.86
CA VAL A 244 -8.06 -0.31 10.66
C VAL A 244 -6.55 -0.24 10.47
N ILE A 245 -5.76 -0.93 11.30
CA ILE A 245 -4.30 -0.97 11.21
C ILE A 245 -3.85 -1.52 9.85
N GLU A 246 -4.37 -2.67 9.42
CA GLU A 246 -4.01 -3.27 8.13
C GLU A 246 -4.33 -2.35 6.94
N ASN A 247 -5.51 -1.72 6.97
CA ASN A 247 -5.90 -0.81 5.90
C ASN A 247 -5.12 0.51 5.95
N THR A 248 -4.67 0.96 7.12
CA THR A 248 -3.78 2.13 7.27
C THR A 248 -2.41 1.87 6.63
N LEU A 249 -1.85 0.66 6.83
CA LEU A 249 -0.60 0.24 6.20
C LEU A 249 -0.72 0.24 4.67
N LYS A 250 -1.81 -0.36 4.14
CA LYS A 250 -2.12 -0.36 2.70
C LYS A 250 -2.33 1.05 2.15
N LEU A 251 -3.03 1.91 2.90
CA LEU A 251 -3.25 3.30 2.52
C LEU A 251 -1.91 4.02 2.40
N GLY A 252 -1.03 3.91 3.40
CA GLY A 252 0.31 4.49 3.35
C GLY A 252 1.06 4.09 2.08
N THR A 253 1.16 2.78 1.79
CA THR A 253 1.93 2.30 0.63
C THR A 253 1.32 2.72 -0.71
N ASN A 254 0.00 2.85 -0.79
CA ASN A 254 -0.68 3.42 -1.96
C ASN A 254 -0.39 4.93 -2.10
N LEU A 255 -0.43 5.70 -1.00
CA LEU A 255 -0.17 7.13 -1.01
C LEU A 255 1.27 7.47 -1.42
N ILE A 256 2.27 6.74 -0.91
CA ILE A 256 3.67 6.98 -1.34
C ILE A 256 3.87 6.59 -2.81
N ASN A 257 3.17 5.56 -3.31
CA ASN A 257 3.25 5.18 -4.72
C ASN A 257 2.63 6.25 -5.62
N LEU A 258 1.52 6.86 -5.20
CA LEU A 258 0.93 8.02 -5.87
C LEU A 258 1.90 9.22 -5.81
N ALA A 259 2.45 9.54 -4.65
CA ALA A 259 3.45 10.60 -4.51
C ALA A 259 4.66 10.39 -5.43
N ASN A 260 5.09 9.13 -5.58
CA ASN A 260 6.15 8.73 -6.50
C ASN A 260 5.82 8.98 -7.97
N THR A 261 4.60 8.68 -8.42
CA THR A 261 4.14 9.05 -9.76
C THR A 261 4.25 10.57 -9.97
N GLY A 262 3.97 11.35 -8.90
CA GLY A 262 4.20 12.80 -8.81
C GLY A 262 5.64 13.27 -9.08
N THR A 263 6.63 12.39 -8.95
CA THR A 263 8.07 12.74 -9.07
C THR A 263 8.66 12.49 -10.46
N ILE A 264 7.93 11.83 -11.35
CA ILE A 264 8.43 11.51 -12.69
C ILE A 264 8.41 12.79 -13.55
N ASP A 265 9.52 13.11 -14.18
CA ASP A 265 9.56 14.08 -15.28
C ASP A 265 9.12 13.38 -16.58
N GLU A 266 8.03 13.85 -17.18
CA GLU A 266 7.48 13.22 -18.39
C GLU A 266 8.42 13.28 -19.59
N SER A 267 9.16 14.38 -19.75
CA SER A 267 10.14 14.50 -20.83
C SER A 267 11.29 13.53 -20.63
N GLN A 268 11.66 13.25 -19.38
CA GLN A 268 12.66 12.23 -19.06
C GLN A 268 12.15 10.81 -19.34
N ASP A 269 10.90 10.48 -18.96
CA ASP A 269 10.26 9.18 -19.22
C ASP A 269 10.19 8.90 -20.74
N GLU A 270 9.72 9.86 -21.52
CA GLU A 270 9.66 9.77 -23.00
C GLU A 270 11.04 9.63 -23.63
N LEU A 271 12.03 10.40 -23.15
CA LEU A 271 13.39 10.30 -23.65
C LEU A 271 14.02 8.93 -23.35
N ILE A 272 13.77 8.38 -22.16
CA ILE A 272 14.27 7.03 -21.81
C ILE A 272 13.60 5.96 -22.66
N SER A 273 12.28 6.05 -22.90
CA SER A 273 11.59 5.13 -23.81
C SER A 273 12.23 5.17 -25.20
N PHE A 274 12.45 6.37 -25.74
CA PHE A 274 13.11 6.55 -27.03
C PHE A 274 14.53 5.96 -27.06
N LEU A 275 15.35 6.20 -26.02
CA LEU A 275 16.71 5.68 -25.96
C LEU A 275 16.74 4.15 -25.89
N ILE A 276 15.83 3.53 -25.13
CA ILE A 276 15.74 2.07 -25.06
C ILE A 276 15.30 1.48 -26.39
N GLU A 277 14.31 2.07 -27.05
CA GLU A 277 13.86 1.64 -28.39
C GLU A 277 15.01 1.66 -29.41
N ASP A 278 15.84 2.71 -29.43
CA ASP A 278 16.99 2.80 -30.34
C ASP A 278 18.12 1.82 -29.95
N ILE A 279 18.33 1.53 -28.66
CA ILE A 279 19.23 0.45 -28.22
C ILE A 279 18.72 -0.91 -28.73
N GLU A 280 17.45 -1.20 -28.53
CA GLU A 280 16.81 -2.45 -28.93
C GLU A 280 16.84 -2.65 -30.45
N GLU A 281 16.57 -1.60 -31.22
CA GLU A 281 16.62 -1.64 -32.69
C GLU A 281 18.03 -1.99 -33.19
N LYS A 282 19.07 -1.36 -32.63
CA LYS A 282 20.47 -1.63 -32.96
C LYS A 282 20.90 -3.06 -32.61
N LEU A 283 20.32 -3.65 -31.57
CA LEU A 283 20.65 -5.01 -31.11
C LEU A 283 19.79 -6.10 -31.78
N LYS A 284 18.66 -5.75 -32.41
CA LYS A 284 17.66 -6.68 -32.96
C LYS A 284 18.22 -7.70 -33.95
N ASN A 285 19.27 -7.31 -34.69
CA ASN A 285 19.90 -8.13 -35.73
C ASN A 285 20.93 -9.14 -35.16
N ILE A 286 21.32 -9.00 -33.90
CA ILE A 286 22.28 -9.91 -33.26
C ILE A 286 21.53 -11.14 -32.75
N LYS A 287 21.65 -12.25 -33.48
CA LYS A 287 20.98 -13.53 -33.16
C LYS A 287 21.84 -14.51 -32.37
N ASN A 288 23.16 -14.30 -32.31
CA ASN A 288 24.06 -15.19 -31.60
C ASN A 288 23.96 -14.98 -30.09
N PRO A 289 23.98 -16.06 -29.28
CA PRO A 289 24.03 -15.93 -27.82
C PRO A 289 25.28 -15.18 -27.36
N GLN A 290 25.10 -14.25 -26.44
CA GLN A 290 26.15 -13.41 -25.84
C GLN A 290 26.01 -13.39 -24.32
N THR A 291 27.08 -13.01 -23.63
CA THR A 291 27.07 -12.81 -22.17
C THR A 291 26.53 -11.43 -21.80
N ALA A 292 26.02 -11.31 -20.57
CA ALA A 292 25.58 -10.03 -20.02
C ALA A 292 26.71 -8.98 -19.96
N GLU A 293 27.95 -9.39 -19.68
CA GLU A 293 29.11 -8.48 -19.67
C GLU A 293 29.40 -7.91 -21.06
N TRP A 294 29.32 -8.74 -22.10
CA TRP A 294 29.45 -8.28 -23.48
C TRP A 294 28.34 -7.27 -23.81
N LEU A 295 27.10 -7.59 -23.46
CA LEU A 295 25.95 -6.75 -23.74
C LEU A 295 26.03 -5.39 -23.03
N ILE A 296 26.44 -5.35 -21.76
CA ILE A 296 26.65 -4.09 -21.04
C ILE A 296 27.68 -3.21 -21.76
N ASN A 297 28.79 -3.80 -22.21
CA ASN A 297 29.82 -3.06 -22.94
C ASN A 297 29.31 -2.55 -24.28
N GLU A 298 28.52 -3.33 -25.00
CA GLU A 298 27.96 -2.92 -26.29
C GLU A 298 26.91 -1.81 -26.13
N VAL A 299 26.02 -1.91 -25.14
CA VAL A 299 25.07 -0.85 -24.79
C VAL A 299 25.79 0.43 -24.38
N HIS A 300 26.90 0.34 -23.64
CA HIS A 300 27.71 1.52 -23.31
C HIS A 300 28.31 2.19 -24.54
N LYS A 301 28.74 1.43 -25.56
CA LYS A 301 29.20 2.01 -26.85
C LYS A 301 28.05 2.70 -27.58
N ILE A 302 26.90 2.02 -27.71
CA ILE A 302 25.70 2.57 -28.35
C ILE A 302 25.29 3.89 -27.67
N LEU A 303 25.30 3.93 -26.33
CA LEU A 303 25.00 5.14 -25.56
C LEU A 303 26.05 6.23 -25.76
N GLY A 304 27.32 5.89 -25.98
CA GLY A 304 28.37 6.86 -26.32
C GLY A 304 28.17 7.48 -27.71
N ASP A 305 27.78 6.68 -28.70
CA ASP A 305 27.41 7.17 -30.03
C ASP A 305 26.16 8.06 -29.97
N MET A 306 25.19 7.69 -29.12
CA MET A 306 24.00 8.49 -28.86
C MET A 306 24.32 9.83 -28.24
N GLU A 307 25.17 9.82 -27.21
CA GLU A 307 25.64 11.03 -26.53
C GLU A 307 26.28 12.02 -27.51
N SER A 308 27.05 11.52 -28.49
CA SER A 308 27.67 12.35 -29.53
C SER A 308 26.64 13.12 -30.37
N TYR A 309 25.61 12.46 -30.91
CA TYR A 309 24.61 13.16 -31.72
C TYR A 309 23.66 14.01 -30.87
N LEU A 310 23.37 13.60 -29.63
CA LEU A 310 22.55 14.38 -28.70
C LEU A 310 23.26 15.68 -28.28
N ASN A 311 24.58 15.66 -28.11
CA ASN A 311 25.36 16.89 -27.88
C ASN A 311 25.26 17.85 -29.07
N LYS A 312 25.29 17.34 -30.31
CA LYS A 312 25.08 18.19 -31.49
C LYS A 312 23.67 18.76 -31.57
N PHE A 313 22.65 17.97 -31.21
CA PHE A 313 21.28 18.47 -31.08
C PHE A 313 21.24 19.66 -30.11
N ILE A 314 21.84 19.51 -28.92
CA ILE A 314 21.93 20.59 -27.91
C ILE A 314 22.67 21.80 -28.49
N ASP A 315 23.78 21.62 -29.18
CA ASP A 315 24.51 22.72 -29.82
C ASP A 315 23.66 23.48 -30.84
N TYR A 316 22.84 22.77 -31.63
CA TYR A 316 21.90 23.39 -32.55
C TYR A 316 20.78 24.12 -31.81
N SER A 317 20.26 23.54 -30.72
CA SER A 317 19.28 24.20 -29.86
C SER A 317 19.81 25.50 -29.27
N MET A 318 21.07 25.51 -28.82
CA MET A 318 21.71 26.72 -28.28
C MET A 318 21.97 27.76 -29.37
N LYS A 319 22.31 27.35 -30.60
CA LYS A 319 22.44 28.27 -31.75
C LYS A 319 21.11 28.90 -32.13
N PHE A 320 20.00 28.17 -32.01
CA PHE A 320 18.66 28.71 -32.26
C PHE A 320 18.33 29.88 -31.31
N LEU A 321 18.73 29.80 -30.03
CA LEU A 321 18.54 30.90 -29.08
C LEU A 321 19.17 32.22 -29.56
N GLY A 322 20.28 32.13 -30.31
CA GLY A 322 20.99 33.28 -30.88
C GLY A 322 20.41 33.84 -32.18
N THR A 323 19.35 33.25 -32.74
CA THR A 323 18.73 33.71 -34.00
C THR A 323 17.91 34.99 -33.85
N GLY A 324 17.45 35.29 -32.62
CA GLY A 324 16.60 36.44 -32.35
C GLY A 324 15.16 36.30 -32.87
N GLU A 325 14.74 35.09 -33.26
CA GLU A 325 13.37 34.80 -33.68
C GLU A 325 12.35 35.21 -32.61
N MET A 326 11.20 35.71 -33.07
CA MET A 326 10.09 36.14 -32.23
C MET A 326 8.77 35.54 -32.72
N GLY A 327 7.83 35.35 -31.79
CA GLY A 327 6.50 34.83 -32.09
C GLY A 327 5.73 34.45 -30.83
N ASN A 328 4.54 33.88 -31.02
CA ASN A 328 3.91 33.10 -29.97
C ASN A 328 4.65 31.74 -29.83
N LEU A 329 4.29 30.96 -28.81
CA LEU A 329 4.91 29.68 -28.52
C LEU A 329 4.78 28.68 -29.69
N GLU A 330 3.62 28.62 -30.35
CA GLU A 330 3.39 27.70 -31.48
C GLU A 330 4.29 28.05 -32.67
N ASP A 331 4.36 29.33 -33.04
CA ASP A 331 5.22 29.85 -34.11
C ASP A 331 6.70 29.59 -33.81
N LEU A 332 7.14 29.84 -32.57
CA LEU A 332 8.52 29.60 -32.16
C LEU A 332 8.86 28.11 -32.13
N SER A 333 7.93 27.25 -31.67
CA SER A 333 8.10 25.80 -31.69
C SER A 333 8.26 25.27 -33.11
N GLU A 334 7.49 25.78 -34.07
CA GLU A 334 7.60 25.36 -35.47
C GLU A 334 8.88 25.90 -36.13
N LYS A 335 9.27 27.15 -35.84
CA LYS A 335 10.57 27.70 -36.28
C LYS A 335 11.75 26.94 -35.69
N TYR A 336 11.67 26.59 -34.40
CA TYR A 336 12.66 25.76 -33.73
C TYR A 336 12.75 24.39 -34.38
N ARG A 337 11.61 23.72 -34.59
CA ARG A 337 11.55 22.42 -35.27
C ARG A 337 12.17 22.48 -36.66
N THR A 338 11.77 23.47 -37.45
CA THR A 338 12.29 23.67 -38.80
C THR A 338 13.81 23.86 -38.77
N PHE A 339 14.31 24.76 -37.92
CA PHE A 339 15.75 25.02 -37.76
C PHE A 339 16.54 23.76 -37.38
N ILE A 340 16.05 23.00 -36.39
CA ILE A 340 16.69 21.76 -35.93
C ILE A 340 16.65 20.68 -37.00
N VAL A 341 15.51 20.48 -37.66
CA VAL A 341 15.35 19.44 -38.69
C VAL A 341 16.16 19.79 -39.94
N GLU A 342 16.22 21.05 -40.37
CA GLU A 342 17.05 21.47 -41.50
C GLU A 342 18.55 21.27 -41.22
N LYS A 343 19.01 21.58 -40.01
CA LYS A 343 20.40 21.33 -39.59
C LYS A 343 20.70 19.85 -39.35
N GLY A 344 19.72 19.10 -38.82
CA GLY A 344 19.85 17.71 -38.38
C GLY A 344 19.58 16.66 -39.47
N LYS A 345 18.85 17.00 -40.54
CA LYS A 345 18.53 16.10 -41.67
C LYS A 345 19.75 15.49 -42.36
N LEU A 346 20.92 16.13 -42.23
CA LEU A 346 22.18 15.63 -42.79
C LEU A 346 22.93 14.67 -41.85
N GLU A 347 22.45 14.47 -40.62
CA GLU A 347 23.20 13.77 -39.57
C GLU A 347 22.48 12.54 -39.00
N ASN A 348 21.20 12.65 -38.62
CA ASN A 348 20.45 11.51 -38.05
C ASN A 348 18.93 11.74 -38.14
N GLU A 349 18.18 10.74 -38.60
CA GLU A 349 16.71 10.78 -38.70
C GLU A 349 15.99 10.94 -37.34
N SER A 350 16.67 10.60 -36.25
CA SER A 350 16.14 10.70 -34.89
C SER A 350 15.96 12.14 -34.38
N PHE A 351 16.54 13.14 -35.05
CA PHE A 351 16.45 14.55 -34.64
C PHE A 351 14.99 15.04 -34.60
N ASP A 352 14.12 14.59 -35.52
CA ASP A 352 12.70 14.97 -35.49
C ASP A 352 11.99 14.42 -34.24
N LYS A 353 12.27 13.17 -33.87
CA LYS A 353 11.70 12.54 -32.65
C LYS A 353 12.15 13.27 -31.39
N ILE A 354 13.45 13.58 -31.27
CA ILE A 354 14.00 14.29 -30.10
C ILE A 354 13.47 15.73 -30.06
N CYS A 355 13.33 16.38 -31.22
CA CYS A 355 12.76 17.71 -31.31
C CYS A 355 11.31 17.75 -30.82
N LYS A 356 10.50 16.72 -31.13
CA LYS A 356 9.13 16.61 -30.61
C LYS A 356 9.09 16.52 -29.08
N ILE A 357 9.96 15.71 -28.48
CA ILE A 357 10.08 15.61 -27.01
C ILE A 357 10.52 16.96 -26.42
N ALA A 358 11.48 17.64 -27.06
CA ALA A 358 11.95 18.96 -26.63
C ALA A 358 10.84 20.02 -26.69
N ILE A 359 10.07 20.08 -27.78
CA ILE A 359 8.95 21.01 -27.95
C ILE A 359 7.90 20.78 -26.86
N LYS A 360 7.53 19.53 -26.60
CA LYS A 360 6.60 19.19 -25.51
C LYS A 360 7.14 19.64 -24.14
N SER A 361 8.44 19.49 -23.91
CA SER A 361 9.10 19.99 -22.69
C SER A 361 9.04 21.52 -22.56
N ILE A 362 9.22 22.23 -23.68
CA ILE A 362 9.10 23.70 -23.77
C ILE A 362 7.67 24.14 -23.47
N GLU A 363 6.68 23.52 -24.11
CA GLU A 363 5.26 23.83 -23.94
C GLU A 363 4.78 23.64 -22.49
N ASN A 364 5.31 22.62 -21.81
CA ASN A 364 4.97 22.30 -20.44
C ASN A 364 5.68 23.20 -19.40
N SER A 365 6.80 23.82 -19.75
CA SER A 365 7.62 24.60 -18.80
C SER A 365 7.32 26.10 -18.81
N LEU A 366 6.75 26.65 -19.89
CA LEU A 366 6.53 28.09 -20.03
C LEU A 366 5.18 28.56 -19.50
N ILE A 367 5.22 29.61 -18.67
CA ILE A 367 4.02 30.27 -18.13
C ILE A 367 3.45 31.30 -19.11
N GLN A 368 4.32 32.03 -19.81
CA GLN A 368 3.97 33.01 -20.83
C GLN A 368 4.11 32.37 -22.22
N LYS A 369 3.08 32.49 -23.06
CA LYS A 369 3.02 31.86 -24.39
C LYS A 369 3.00 32.86 -25.55
N GLU A 370 2.99 34.15 -25.24
CA GLU A 370 2.84 35.24 -26.22
C GLU A 370 4.03 36.18 -26.16
N ASN A 371 4.38 36.76 -27.32
CA ASN A 371 5.46 37.73 -27.52
C ASN A 371 6.81 37.24 -27.01
N LEU A 372 7.10 35.95 -27.23
CA LEU A 372 8.32 35.32 -26.79
C LEU A 372 9.46 35.64 -27.78
N ARG A 373 10.67 35.73 -27.25
CA ARG A 373 11.91 35.72 -28.04
C ARG A 373 12.59 34.37 -27.88
N ALA A 374 13.31 33.92 -28.90
CA ALA A 374 14.06 32.65 -28.85
C ALA A 374 14.94 32.55 -27.60
N ILE A 375 15.63 33.62 -27.21
CA ILE A 375 16.50 33.67 -26.02
C ILE A 375 15.75 33.38 -24.70
N GLU A 376 14.44 33.66 -24.62
CA GLU A 376 13.63 33.39 -23.42
C GLU A 376 13.40 31.88 -23.22
N LEU A 377 13.70 31.05 -24.23
CA LEU A 377 13.68 29.59 -24.14
C LEU A 377 14.96 29.02 -23.50
N GLU A 378 15.99 29.83 -23.24
CA GLU A 378 17.32 29.37 -22.79
C GLU A 378 17.24 28.45 -21.58
N SER A 379 16.51 28.87 -20.54
CA SER A 379 16.37 28.09 -19.30
C SER A 379 15.76 26.71 -19.53
N VAL A 380 14.80 26.60 -20.46
CA VAL A 380 14.11 25.34 -20.75
C VAL A 380 14.95 24.43 -21.63
N ILE A 381 15.67 24.99 -22.61
CA ILE A 381 16.63 24.24 -23.43
C ILE A 381 17.79 23.72 -22.57
N TYR A 382 18.30 24.53 -21.64
CA TYR A 382 19.32 24.10 -20.69
C TYR A 382 18.81 22.97 -19.78
N TYR A 383 17.60 23.10 -19.25
CA TYR A 383 16.96 22.04 -18.47
C TYR A 383 16.84 20.74 -19.28
N PHE A 384 16.40 20.82 -20.54
CA PHE A 384 16.28 19.67 -21.42
C PHE A 384 17.64 19.01 -21.72
N SER A 385 18.71 19.80 -21.87
CA SER A 385 20.09 19.29 -21.97
C SER A 385 20.50 18.47 -20.74
N GLU A 386 20.16 18.94 -19.54
CA GLU A 386 20.41 18.18 -18.31
C GLU A 386 19.55 16.91 -18.22
N ILE A 387 18.29 16.93 -18.67
CA ILE A 387 17.46 15.73 -18.80
C ILE A 387 18.16 14.70 -19.70
N ILE A 388 18.69 15.12 -20.86
CA ILE A 388 19.40 14.22 -21.77
C ILE A 388 20.58 13.52 -21.08
N LYS A 389 21.46 14.29 -20.44
CA LYS A 389 22.62 13.74 -19.73
C LYS A 389 22.20 12.81 -18.60
N ASN A 390 21.16 13.19 -17.85
CA ASN A 390 20.63 12.38 -16.76
C ASN A 390 20.04 11.07 -17.27
N SER A 391 19.24 11.08 -18.34
CA SER A 391 18.66 9.87 -18.95
C SER A 391 19.73 8.87 -19.40
N LEU A 392 20.77 9.34 -20.10
CA LEU A 392 21.89 8.49 -20.51
C LEU A 392 22.60 7.88 -19.29
N ASN A 393 22.89 8.69 -18.27
CA ASN A 393 23.55 8.23 -17.05
C ASN A 393 22.69 7.26 -16.24
N THR A 394 21.39 7.48 -16.17
CA THR A 394 20.42 6.59 -15.52
C THR A 394 20.44 5.21 -16.16
N ILE A 395 20.39 5.13 -17.50
CA ILE A 395 20.50 3.86 -18.23
C ILE A 395 21.85 3.18 -17.96
N LYS A 396 22.97 3.90 -18.10
CA LYS A 396 24.34 3.36 -17.87
C LYS A 396 24.50 2.78 -16.45
N ARG A 397 23.96 3.45 -15.43
CA ARG A 397 24.06 3.02 -14.02
C ARG A 397 23.10 1.89 -13.66
N ALA A 398 21.90 1.90 -14.21
CA ALA A 398 20.86 0.94 -13.90
C ALA A 398 21.08 -0.42 -14.57
N LEU A 399 21.68 -0.45 -15.77
CA LEU A 399 21.80 -1.67 -16.56
C LEU A 399 22.52 -2.83 -15.83
N PRO A 400 23.71 -2.63 -15.20
CA PRO A 400 24.36 -3.70 -14.44
C PRO A 400 23.51 -4.21 -13.27
N ARG A 401 22.72 -3.32 -12.67
CA ARG A 401 21.86 -3.61 -11.52
C ARG A 401 20.64 -4.42 -11.94
N TYR A 402 19.99 -4.02 -13.02
CA TYR A 402 18.91 -4.77 -13.63
C TYR A 402 19.37 -6.17 -14.04
N PHE A 403 20.51 -6.32 -14.73
CA PHE A 403 21.01 -7.65 -15.11
C PHE A 403 21.39 -8.51 -13.91
N SER A 404 21.95 -7.93 -12.85
CA SER A 404 22.23 -8.66 -11.60
C SER A 404 20.95 -9.18 -10.95
N ARG A 405 19.93 -8.32 -10.83
CA ARG A 405 18.61 -8.66 -10.29
C ARG A 405 17.92 -9.72 -11.15
N ARG A 406 17.91 -9.54 -12.48
CA ARG A 406 17.34 -10.47 -13.45
C ARG A 406 17.98 -11.85 -13.29
N ARG A 407 19.32 -11.90 -13.27
CA ARG A 407 20.05 -13.16 -13.15
C ARG A 407 19.75 -13.91 -11.85
N LEU A 408 19.67 -13.20 -10.72
CA LEU A 408 19.25 -13.81 -9.44
C LEU A 408 17.84 -14.41 -9.52
N LYS A 409 16.89 -13.71 -10.16
CA LYS A 409 15.53 -14.21 -10.38
C LYS A 409 15.51 -15.41 -11.31
N THR A 410 16.24 -15.38 -12.43
CA THR A 410 16.34 -16.51 -13.36
C THR A 410 16.91 -17.74 -12.68
N LEU A 411 18.03 -17.60 -11.96
CA LEU A 411 18.63 -18.70 -11.18
C LEU A 411 17.66 -19.28 -10.15
N THR A 412 16.85 -18.43 -9.52
CA THR A 412 15.81 -18.85 -8.60
C THR A 412 14.74 -19.65 -9.33
N THR A 413 14.18 -19.13 -10.42
CA THR A 413 13.18 -19.83 -11.23
C THR A 413 13.69 -21.18 -11.73
N ASP A 414 14.92 -21.24 -12.24
CA ASP A 414 15.54 -22.47 -12.72
C ASP A 414 15.71 -23.49 -11.59
N PHE A 415 16.16 -23.05 -10.42
CA PHE A 415 16.31 -23.89 -9.22
C PHE A 415 14.96 -24.43 -8.74
N ILE A 416 13.96 -23.57 -8.64
CA ILE A 416 12.59 -23.94 -8.25
C ILE A 416 12.03 -24.96 -9.23
N ASN A 417 12.19 -24.74 -10.55
CA ASN A 417 11.73 -25.66 -11.58
C ASN A 417 12.46 -27.01 -11.50
N LYS A 418 13.77 -27.01 -11.25
CA LYS A 418 14.54 -28.25 -11.05
C LYS A 418 13.99 -29.08 -9.88
N ILE A 419 13.66 -28.42 -8.77
CA ILE A 419 13.07 -29.09 -7.61
C ILE A 419 11.65 -29.58 -7.93
N LYS A 420 10.82 -28.78 -8.61
CA LYS A 420 9.48 -29.22 -9.07
C LYS A 420 9.57 -30.48 -9.94
N LEU A 421 10.56 -30.59 -10.83
CA LEU A 421 10.80 -31.80 -11.63
C LEU A 421 11.18 -33.03 -10.79
N ILE A 422 11.83 -32.86 -9.63
CA ILE A 422 12.08 -33.96 -8.68
C ILE A 422 10.76 -34.42 -8.09
N PHE A 423 9.95 -33.47 -7.59
CA PHE A 423 8.63 -33.75 -7.05
C PHE A 423 7.67 -34.37 -8.08
N ASP A 424 7.79 -34.01 -9.36
CA ASP A 424 6.97 -34.59 -10.43
C ASP A 424 7.18 -36.09 -10.64
N ARG A 425 8.34 -36.62 -10.20
CA ARG A 425 8.66 -38.06 -10.21
C ARG A 425 8.20 -38.80 -8.96
N GLU A 426 7.78 -38.08 -7.93
CA GLU A 426 7.28 -38.66 -6.70
C GLU A 426 5.81 -39.06 -6.81
N GLN A 427 5.31 -39.77 -5.80
CA GLN A 427 3.90 -40.11 -5.74
C GLN A 427 3.04 -38.85 -5.67
N LYS A 428 1.79 -38.95 -6.14
CA LYS A 428 0.80 -37.86 -6.22
C LYS A 428 0.77 -36.96 -4.97
N PRO A 429 0.86 -37.46 -3.71
CA PRO A 429 0.92 -36.61 -2.53
C PRO A 429 2.10 -35.66 -2.50
N ALA A 430 3.30 -36.21 -2.56
CA ALA A 430 4.53 -35.46 -2.40
C ALA A 430 4.78 -34.52 -3.59
N ARG A 431 4.36 -34.94 -4.80
CA ARG A 431 4.34 -34.08 -5.99
C ARG A 431 3.59 -32.77 -5.77
N ASN A 432 2.32 -32.88 -5.40
CA ASN A 432 1.43 -31.72 -5.36
C ASN A 432 1.70 -30.84 -4.14
N LEU A 433 1.97 -31.45 -2.99
CA LEU A 433 2.39 -30.74 -1.78
C LEU A 433 3.72 -30.01 -2.02
N GLY A 434 4.71 -30.69 -2.60
CA GLY A 434 6.02 -30.13 -2.94
C GLY A 434 5.87 -28.92 -3.86
N ASN A 435 5.09 -29.04 -4.94
CA ASN A 435 4.88 -27.93 -5.89
C ASN A 435 4.28 -26.68 -5.22
N LYS A 436 3.31 -26.81 -4.31
CA LYS A 436 2.71 -25.67 -3.59
C LYS A 436 3.68 -25.03 -2.59
N PHE A 437 4.50 -25.83 -1.89
CA PHE A 437 5.58 -25.31 -1.04
C PHE A 437 6.60 -24.51 -1.86
N MET A 438 6.98 -25.03 -3.03
CA MET A 438 7.93 -24.36 -3.90
C MET A 438 7.41 -23.02 -4.44
N GLU A 439 6.10 -22.86 -4.63
CA GLU A 439 5.49 -21.56 -4.98
C GLU A 439 5.63 -20.51 -3.87
N LYS A 440 5.33 -20.91 -2.63
CA LYS A 440 5.54 -20.05 -1.44
C LYS A 440 7.02 -19.70 -1.27
N PHE A 441 7.91 -20.68 -1.44
CA PHE A 441 9.35 -20.47 -1.33
C PHE A 441 9.90 -19.56 -2.43
N ASN A 442 9.42 -19.70 -3.67
CA ASN A 442 9.81 -18.81 -4.77
C ASN A 442 9.46 -17.34 -4.48
N THR A 443 8.25 -17.09 -3.97
CA THR A 443 7.82 -15.73 -3.61
C THR A 443 8.68 -15.15 -2.49
N PHE A 444 9.00 -15.96 -1.50
CA PHE A 444 9.88 -15.58 -0.40
C PHE A 444 11.30 -15.26 -0.89
N LEU A 445 11.91 -16.10 -1.74
CA LEU A 445 13.25 -15.84 -2.31
C LEU A 445 13.27 -14.58 -3.18
N PHE A 446 12.23 -14.34 -3.99
CA PHE A 446 12.10 -13.10 -4.75
C PHE A 446 12.07 -11.87 -3.83
N ASN A 447 11.40 -11.96 -2.69
CA ASN A 447 11.41 -10.89 -1.69
C ASN A 447 12.82 -10.62 -1.15
N GLN A 448 13.57 -11.68 -0.85
CA GLN A 448 14.96 -11.58 -0.35
C GLN A 448 15.94 -11.03 -1.39
N ILE A 449 15.69 -11.27 -2.69
CA ILE A 449 16.50 -10.70 -3.77
C ILE A 449 16.40 -9.18 -3.79
N GLU A 450 15.20 -8.60 -3.67
CA GLU A 450 14.99 -7.15 -3.78
C GLU A 450 15.71 -6.36 -2.67
N ILE A 451 15.91 -6.99 -1.50
CA ILE A 451 16.61 -6.37 -0.37
C ILE A 451 18.09 -6.76 -0.28
N ASN A 452 18.61 -7.51 -1.24
CA ASN A 452 19.97 -8.02 -1.15
C ASN A 452 20.99 -6.86 -1.24
N PRO A 453 21.98 -6.79 -0.30
CA PRO A 453 23.00 -5.74 -0.29
C PRO A 453 23.78 -5.58 -1.59
N ILE A 454 23.99 -6.66 -2.36
CA ILE A 454 24.69 -6.60 -3.64
C ILE A 454 23.95 -5.70 -4.64
N LEU A 455 22.62 -5.71 -4.60
CA LEU A 455 21.79 -4.86 -5.45
C LEU A 455 21.70 -3.45 -4.90
N LEU A 456 21.84 -3.22 -3.60
CA LEU A 456 21.72 -1.88 -3.01
C LEU A 456 22.99 -1.02 -3.16
N LYS A 457 24.13 -1.64 -3.50
CA LYS A 457 25.44 -0.98 -3.59
C LYS A 457 25.50 0.11 -4.69
N LYS A 458 25.93 1.32 -4.31
CA LYS A 458 26.26 2.40 -5.26
C LYS A 458 27.41 1.99 -6.19
N GLY A 459 27.26 2.21 -7.49
CA GLY A 459 28.29 1.92 -8.50
C GLY A 459 28.53 0.42 -8.74
N LEU A 460 27.49 -0.40 -8.58
CA LEU A 460 27.54 -1.84 -8.84
C LEU A 460 28.09 -2.14 -10.24
N LYS A 461 29.09 -3.03 -10.29
CA LYS A 461 29.58 -3.65 -11.53
C LYS A 461 29.01 -5.06 -11.61
N PHE A 462 28.51 -5.43 -12.78
CA PHE A 462 28.03 -6.78 -13.02
C PHE A 462 29.20 -7.77 -12.95
N ASN A 463 29.01 -8.87 -12.23
CA ASN A 463 29.95 -9.99 -12.18
C ASN A 463 29.15 -11.26 -11.90
N GLU A 464 28.97 -12.09 -12.92
CA GLU A 464 28.08 -13.24 -12.84
C GLU A 464 28.56 -14.29 -11.82
N LYS A 465 29.88 -14.49 -11.68
CA LYS A 465 30.42 -15.44 -10.69
C LYS A 465 30.07 -15.03 -9.26
N ASN A 466 30.15 -13.74 -8.97
CA ASN A 466 29.73 -13.20 -7.67
C ASN A 466 28.22 -13.33 -7.47
N ILE A 467 27.42 -13.10 -8.51
CA ILE A 467 25.95 -13.26 -8.46
C ILE A 467 25.57 -14.72 -8.15
N ILE A 468 26.22 -15.70 -8.81
CA ILE A 468 25.98 -17.13 -8.55
C ILE A 468 26.35 -17.51 -7.11
N LYS A 469 27.47 -16.98 -6.60
CA LYS A 469 27.87 -17.19 -5.19
C LYS A 469 26.82 -16.60 -4.24
N GLU A 470 26.34 -15.40 -4.54
CA GLU A 470 25.36 -14.72 -3.69
C GLU A 470 23.98 -15.39 -3.75
N PHE A 471 23.57 -15.92 -4.91
CA PHE A 471 22.38 -16.75 -5.04
C PHE A 471 22.40 -17.94 -4.06
N ARG A 472 23.51 -18.68 -4.01
CA ARG A 472 23.67 -19.78 -3.03
C ARG A 472 23.56 -19.30 -1.59
N ASN A 473 24.14 -18.14 -1.27
CA ASN A 473 24.04 -17.55 0.06
C ASN A 473 22.60 -17.14 0.41
N ILE A 474 21.86 -16.56 -0.52
CA ILE A 474 20.45 -16.15 -0.32
C ILE A 474 19.62 -17.37 0.05
N ILE A 475 19.76 -18.48 -0.67
CA ILE A 475 18.99 -19.68 -0.35
C ILE A 475 19.44 -20.23 1.01
N ALA A 476 20.75 -20.48 1.20
CA ALA A 476 21.25 -21.12 2.41
C ALA A 476 20.91 -20.35 3.70
N LYS A 477 21.03 -19.02 3.71
CA LYS A 477 20.75 -18.21 4.91
C LYS A 477 19.27 -18.12 5.26
N ASN A 478 18.39 -18.20 4.26
CA ASN A 478 16.96 -17.97 4.45
C ASN A 478 16.14 -19.27 4.52
N LEU A 479 16.79 -20.42 4.33
CA LEU A 479 16.14 -21.72 4.31
C LEU A 479 15.58 -22.11 5.68
N ASP A 480 16.37 -21.99 6.75
CA ASP A 480 15.89 -22.21 8.13
C ASP A 480 14.75 -21.26 8.49
N GLY A 481 14.96 -19.96 8.26
CA GLY A 481 13.96 -18.94 8.58
C GLY A 481 12.63 -19.13 7.84
N PHE A 482 12.64 -19.61 6.59
CA PHE A 482 11.41 -19.92 5.86
C PHE A 482 10.67 -21.12 6.45
N PHE A 483 11.38 -22.22 6.71
CA PHE A 483 10.75 -23.45 7.21
C PHE A 483 10.32 -23.35 8.68
N ASP A 484 10.94 -22.47 9.46
CA ASP A 484 10.51 -22.17 10.84
C ASP A 484 9.25 -21.29 10.90
N THR A 485 8.89 -20.61 9.81
CA THR A 485 7.78 -19.64 9.77
C THR A 485 6.59 -20.08 8.93
N ILE A 486 6.75 -21.11 8.09
CA ILE A 486 5.67 -21.58 7.22
C ILE A 486 4.63 -22.41 8.00
N GLU A 487 3.46 -21.83 8.23
CA GLU A 487 2.30 -22.55 8.77
C GLU A 487 1.38 -23.02 7.65
N LEU A 488 0.93 -24.28 7.72
CA LEU A 488 -0.09 -24.85 6.84
C LEU A 488 -1.47 -24.61 7.44
N ASN A 489 -2.26 -23.74 6.82
CA ASN A 489 -3.62 -23.44 7.27
C ASN A 489 -4.65 -24.48 6.78
N ILE A 490 -5.88 -24.39 7.27
CA ILE A 490 -6.97 -25.32 6.89
C ILE A 490 -7.20 -25.32 5.37
N SER A 491 -7.21 -24.15 4.74
CA SER A 491 -7.41 -24.02 3.29
C SER A 491 -6.33 -24.76 2.50
N ASP A 492 -5.07 -24.67 2.95
CA ASP A 492 -3.95 -25.40 2.38
C ASP A 492 -4.15 -26.92 2.49
N LEU A 493 -4.49 -27.41 3.69
CA LEU A 493 -4.74 -28.82 3.93
C LEU A 493 -5.97 -29.35 3.17
N VAL A 494 -7.02 -28.53 3.00
CA VAL A 494 -8.21 -28.86 2.17
C VAL A 494 -7.81 -29.00 0.71
N SER A 495 -7.06 -28.05 0.15
CA SER A 495 -6.54 -28.16 -1.21
C SER A 495 -5.68 -29.40 -1.40
N PHE A 496 -4.89 -29.75 -0.39
CA PHE A 496 -4.08 -30.96 -0.45
C PHE A 496 -4.94 -32.22 -0.45
N ALA A 497 -5.91 -32.32 0.47
CA ALA A 497 -6.83 -33.44 0.55
C ALA A 497 -7.63 -33.65 -0.75
N GLU A 498 -8.12 -32.56 -1.37
CA GLU A 498 -8.81 -32.60 -2.68
C GLU A 498 -7.93 -33.26 -3.76
N VAL A 499 -6.66 -32.86 -3.81
CA VAL A 499 -5.73 -33.34 -4.81
C VAL A 499 -5.32 -34.81 -4.55
N LEU A 500 -5.36 -35.26 -3.30
CA LEU A 500 -5.03 -36.63 -2.90
C LEU A 500 -6.10 -37.67 -3.22
N MET A 501 -7.33 -37.24 -3.52
CA MET A 501 -8.42 -38.18 -3.82
C MET A 501 -8.09 -39.08 -5.01
N GLU A 502 -8.47 -40.35 -4.90
CA GLU A 502 -8.35 -41.36 -5.95
C GLU A 502 -9.47 -41.20 -6.97
N ARG A 503 -10.67 -40.85 -6.49
CA ARG A 503 -11.86 -40.59 -7.29
C ARG A 503 -11.94 -39.12 -7.70
N ASP A 504 -12.59 -38.85 -8.83
CA ASP A 504 -12.80 -37.48 -9.32
C ASP A 504 -13.66 -36.68 -8.33
N PRO A 505 -13.17 -35.56 -7.76
CA PRO A 505 -13.90 -34.78 -6.77
C PRO A 505 -15.04 -33.94 -7.37
N SER A 506 -15.31 -34.01 -8.68
CA SER A 506 -16.32 -33.20 -9.37
C SER A 506 -17.69 -33.15 -8.66
N SER A 507 -18.17 -34.27 -8.10
CA SER A 507 -19.45 -34.34 -7.38
C SER A 507 -19.45 -33.69 -5.99
N ILE A 508 -18.29 -33.61 -5.33
CA ILE A 508 -18.16 -32.98 -4.00
C ILE A 508 -17.47 -31.61 -4.06
N LYS A 509 -17.18 -31.10 -5.26
CA LYS A 509 -16.45 -29.84 -5.47
C LYS A 509 -17.10 -28.67 -4.77
N ILE A 510 -18.44 -28.61 -4.76
CA ILE A 510 -19.21 -27.61 -4.03
C ILE A 510 -18.86 -27.63 -2.54
N HIS A 511 -18.71 -28.80 -1.91
CA HIS A 511 -18.32 -28.92 -0.50
C HIS A 511 -16.87 -28.52 -0.26
N ILE A 512 -15.95 -28.97 -1.13
CA ILE A 512 -14.54 -28.62 -1.02
C ILE A 512 -14.35 -27.09 -1.09
N ASP A 513 -15.03 -26.43 -2.01
CA ASP A 513 -14.98 -24.97 -2.14
C ASP A 513 -15.58 -24.25 -0.92
N LYS A 514 -16.56 -24.85 -0.23
CA LYS A 514 -17.05 -24.37 1.07
C LYS A 514 -15.97 -24.51 2.16
N PHE A 515 -15.29 -25.66 2.22
CA PHE A 515 -14.22 -25.91 3.21
C PHE A 515 -13.02 -24.98 3.03
N LYS A 516 -12.63 -24.67 1.79
CA LYS A 516 -11.54 -23.71 1.49
C LYS A 516 -11.81 -22.32 2.05
N LYS A 517 -13.09 -21.94 2.18
CA LYS A 517 -13.55 -20.63 2.69
C LYS A 517 -13.71 -20.59 4.21
N PHE A 518 -13.68 -21.73 4.90
CA PHE A 518 -14.04 -21.85 6.33
C PHE A 518 -13.31 -20.82 7.20
N SER A 519 -11.97 -20.87 7.27
CA SER A 519 -11.19 -19.95 8.11
C SER A 519 -11.39 -18.48 7.77
N ASN A 520 -11.51 -18.15 6.47
CA ASN A 520 -11.69 -16.75 6.06
C ASN A 520 -13.09 -16.23 6.42
N GLU A 521 -14.13 -17.05 6.26
CA GLU A 521 -15.50 -16.67 6.62
C GLU A 521 -15.71 -16.61 8.14
N LEU A 522 -15.02 -17.46 8.93
CA LEU A 522 -14.98 -17.37 10.40
C LEU A 522 -14.42 -16.02 10.84
N ASN A 523 -13.20 -15.69 10.38
CA ASN A 523 -12.54 -14.41 10.66
C ASN A 523 -13.41 -13.22 10.22
N TYR A 524 -13.97 -13.29 9.01
CA TYR A 524 -14.82 -12.22 8.48
C TYR A 524 -16.06 -12.01 9.35
N LEU A 525 -16.75 -13.09 9.74
CA LEU A 525 -17.95 -12.93 10.54
C LEU A 525 -17.62 -12.46 11.95
N LEU A 526 -16.55 -12.93 12.57
CA LEU A 526 -16.10 -12.36 13.85
C LEU A 526 -15.85 -10.85 13.70
N GLY A 527 -15.13 -10.44 12.65
CA GLY A 527 -14.94 -9.02 12.33
C GLY A 527 -16.26 -8.27 12.14
N TYR A 528 -17.23 -8.86 11.46
CA TYR A 528 -18.56 -8.28 11.25
C TYR A 528 -19.38 -8.16 12.53
N LEU A 529 -19.32 -9.17 13.42
CA LEU A 529 -20.00 -9.17 14.70
C LEU A 529 -19.46 -8.06 15.59
N LEU A 530 -18.13 -7.90 15.60
CA LEU A 530 -17.44 -7.03 16.54
C LEU A 530 -17.20 -5.61 16.02
N ARG A 531 -17.57 -5.29 14.77
CA ARG A 531 -17.45 -3.93 14.24
C ARG A 531 -18.41 -2.96 14.92
N TYR A 532 -18.06 -1.68 14.90
CA TYR A 532 -18.83 -0.60 15.52
C TYR A 532 -20.30 -0.57 15.08
N SER A 533 -20.56 -0.66 13.77
CA SER A 533 -21.94 -0.62 13.24
C SER A 533 -22.82 -1.81 13.67
N THR A 534 -22.22 -2.83 14.29
CA THR A 534 -22.89 -4.04 14.79
C THR A 534 -22.96 -4.07 16.31
N ILE A 535 -21.83 -4.30 17.01
CA ILE A 535 -21.85 -4.52 18.47
C ILE A 535 -22.04 -3.23 19.25
N ASN A 536 -21.33 -2.15 18.90
CA ASN A 536 -21.51 -0.86 19.57
C ASN A 536 -22.89 -0.29 19.30
N ARG A 537 -23.38 -0.43 18.06
CA ARG A 537 -24.76 -0.05 17.73
C ARG A 537 -25.79 -0.86 18.53
N TYR A 538 -25.58 -2.16 18.71
CA TYR A 538 -26.45 -2.97 19.57
C TYR A 538 -26.47 -2.45 21.02
N LEU A 539 -25.30 -2.11 21.58
CA LEU A 539 -25.20 -1.51 22.92
C LEU A 539 -25.83 -0.11 23.02
N LYS A 540 -26.01 0.61 21.90
CA LYS A 540 -26.67 1.91 21.86
C LYS A 540 -28.18 1.81 21.66
N ASP A 541 -28.62 0.85 20.84
CA ASP A 541 -30.02 0.67 20.45
C ASP A 541 -30.83 -0.05 21.55
N GLU A 542 -30.22 -0.91 22.36
CA GLU A 542 -30.90 -1.66 23.43
C GLU A 542 -30.76 -0.98 24.81
N PRO A 543 -31.81 -0.94 25.64
CA PRO A 543 -31.70 -0.41 27.00
C PRO A 543 -30.79 -1.27 27.89
N ASP A 544 -29.90 -0.62 28.66
CA ASP A 544 -28.91 -1.30 29.50
C ASP A 544 -29.55 -2.32 30.48
N GLU A 545 -30.73 -2.01 31.02
CA GLU A 545 -31.50 -2.89 31.93
C GLU A 545 -32.01 -4.17 31.24
N GLU A 546 -32.33 -4.11 29.94
CA GLU A 546 -32.91 -5.23 29.18
C GLU A 546 -31.86 -6.26 28.73
N ILE A 547 -30.57 -5.91 28.84
CA ILE A 547 -29.42 -6.74 28.44
C ILE A 547 -28.48 -7.03 29.63
N ALA A 548 -28.99 -6.87 30.85
CA ALA A 548 -28.24 -7.02 32.09
C ALA A 548 -27.95 -8.49 32.50
N ASP A 549 -28.37 -9.48 31.70
CA ASP A 549 -28.00 -10.89 31.89
C ASP A 549 -27.44 -11.53 30.60
N PRO A 550 -26.47 -12.48 30.71
CA PRO A 550 -25.81 -13.08 29.55
C PRO A 550 -26.76 -13.77 28.55
N VAL A 551 -27.88 -14.32 29.02
CA VAL A 551 -28.81 -15.10 28.18
C VAL A 551 -29.66 -14.15 27.35
N THR A 552 -30.22 -13.12 27.97
CA THR A 552 -31.02 -12.10 27.28
C THR A 552 -30.16 -11.27 26.33
N PHE A 553 -28.92 -10.92 26.73
CA PHE A 553 -27.93 -10.30 25.85
C PHE A 553 -27.73 -11.13 24.57
N ALA A 554 -27.40 -12.43 24.71
CA ALA A 554 -27.14 -13.30 23.57
C ALA A 554 -28.36 -13.47 22.66
N ASN A 555 -29.56 -13.65 23.24
CA ASN A 555 -30.79 -13.85 22.48
C ASN A 555 -31.21 -12.59 21.70
N ARG A 556 -31.12 -11.42 22.32
CA ARG A 556 -31.40 -10.15 21.66
C ARG A 556 -30.37 -9.82 20.59
N PHE A 557 -29.09 -10.02 20.89
CA PHE A 557 -28.02 -9.84 19.90
C PHE A 557 -28.16 -10.78 18.70
N HIS A 558 -28.52 -12.05 18.92
CA HIS A 558 -28.81 -12.99 17.83
C HIS A 558 -29.94 -12.47 16.92
N ARG A 559 -31.06 -12.00 17.49
CA ARG A 559 -32.18 -11.45 16.71
C ARG A 559 -31.80 -10.17 15.97
N PHE A 560 -31.00 -9.31 16.59
CA PHE A 560 -30.47 -8.10 15.98
C PHE A 560 -29.63 -8.43 14.75
N LEU A 561 -28.79 -9.47 14.84
CA LEU A 561 -27.92 -9.91 13.76
C LEU A 561 -28.62 -10.69 12.66
N GLU A 562 -29.57 -11.56 12.99
CA GLU A 562 -30.28 -12.39 12.02
C GLU A 562 -30.94 -11.51 10.93
N LYS A 563 -31.49 -10.37 11.33
CA LYS A 563 -32.04 -9.36 10.40
C LYS A 563 -30.99 -8.73 9.46
N ARG A 564 -29.74 -8.60 9.92
CA ARG A 564 -28.65 -7.89 9.21
C ARG A 564 -27.77 -8.82 8.38
N VAL A 565 -27.52 -10.03 8.86
CA VAL A 565 -26.71 -11.07 8.18
C VAL A 565 -27.52 -11.76 7.07
N GLY A 566 -28.85 -11.62 7.06
CA GLY A 566 -29.73 -12.18 6.03
C GLY A 566 -29.33 -11.84 4.58
N GLY A 567 -28.83 -10.62 4.35
CA GLY A 567 -28.37 -10.15 3.02
C GLY A 567 -26.92 -10.50 2.67
N ILE A 568 -26.15 -11.11 3.57
CA ILE A 568 -24.74 -11.44 3.34
C ILE A 568 -24.63 -12.85 2.76
N ASN A 569 -23.93 -12.96 1.63
CA ASN A 569 -23.69 -14.24 0.96
C ASN A 569 -22.45 -14.95 1.52
N LEU A 570 -22.57 -15.47 2.76
CA LEU A 570 -21.58 -16.35 3.39
C LEU A 570 -22.12 -17.77 3.46
N VAL A 571 -21.24 -18.74 3.21
CA VAL A 571 -21.57 -20.17 3.31
C VAL A 571 -21.81 -20.56 4.76
N TRP A 572 -20.93 -20.12 5.67
CA TRP A 572 -20.90 -20.57 7.06
C TRP A 572 -21.66 -19.65 8.02
N LYS A 573 -22.53 -18.76 7.52
CA LYS A 573 -23.26 -17.79 8.35
C LYS A 573 -24.07 -18.43 9.48
N SER A 574 -24.83 -19.49 9.19
CA SER A 574 -25.70 -20.12 10.18
C SER A 574 -24.89 -20.81 11.27
N TYR A 575 -23.80 -21.48 10.88
CA TYR A 575 -22.88 -22.14 11.82
C TYR A 575 -22.34 -21.15 12.86
N ASN A 576 -21.92 -19.98 12.40
CA ASN A 576 -21.37 -18.96 13.29
C ASN A 576 -22.45 -18.23 14.12
N LEU A 577 -23.65 -18.02 13.56
CA LEU A 577 -24.77 -17.45 14.33
C LEU A 577 -25.19 -18.38 15.47
N ASP A 578 -25.08 -19.70 15.28
CA ASP A 578 -25.34 -20.67 16.34
C ASP A 578 -24.34 -20.57 17.50
N TRP A 579 -23.15 -19.99 17.30
CA TRP A 579 -22.21 -19.73 18.40
C TRP A 579 -22.79 -18.73 19.41
N ILE A 580 -23.63 -17.78 18.97
CA ILE A 580 -24.30 -16.83 19.86
C ILE A 580 -25.30 -17.57 20.74
N LYS A 581 -26.05 -18.51 20.17
CA LYS A 581 -26.98 -19.35 20.91
C LYS A 581 -26.25 -20.26 21.90
N ASP A 582 -25.12 -20.83 21.49
CA ASP A 582 -24.31 -21.70 22.34
C ASP A 582 -23.72 -20.95 23.54
N TYR A 583 -23.33 -19.68 23.34
CA TYR A 583 -22.96 -18.79 24.45
C TYR A 583 -24.12 -18.65 25.44
N GLY A 584 -25.34 -18.34 24.97
CA GLY A 584 -26.52 -18.26 25.86
C GLY A 584 -26.79 -19.58 26.60
N LYS A 585 -26.64 -20.73 25.94
CA LYS A 585 -26.81 -22.06 26.57
C LYS A 585 -25.79 -22.37 27.67
N LYS A 586 -24.56 -21.80 27.60
CA LYS A 586 -23.53 -21.94 28.64
C LYS A 586 -24.07 -21.46 29.99
N PHE A 587 -24.82 -20.36 30.00
CA PHE A 587 -25.33 -19.72 31.21
C PHE A 587 -26.69 -20.26 31.68
N LEU A 588 -27.48 -20.88 30.79
CA LEU A 588 -28.69 -21.62 31.18
C LEU A 588 -28.41 -22.82 32.10
N ARG A 589 -27.15 -23.27 32.19
CA ARG A 589 -26.72 -24.45 32.96
C ARG A 589 -26.00 -24.12 34.27
N ILE A 590 -25.77 -22.83 34.55
CA ILE A 590 -25.06 -22.38 35.76
C ILE A 590 -26.08 -22.17 36.88
N THR A 591 -25.92 -22.89 38.00
CA THR A 591 -26.81 -22.80 39.18
C THR A 591 -26.44 -21.68 40.16
N GLU A 592 -25.34 -20.96 39.93
CA GLU A 592 -24.90 -19.85 40.76
C GLU A 592 -25.49 -18.52 40.28
N GLU A 593 -26.24 -17.82 41.15
CA GLU A 593 -26.71 -16.45 40.94
C GLU A 593 -25.54 -15.46 41.11
N LYS A 594 -24.68 -15.34 40.08
CA LYS A 594 -23.76 -14.21 39.97
C LYS A 594 -24.51 -13.00 39.42
N ASN A 595 -24.43 -11.85 40.10
CA ASN A 595 -24.84 -10.58 39.50
C ASN A 595 -23.80 -10.16 38.45
N TRP A 596 -24.20 -10.14 37.18
CA TRP A 596 -23.35 -9.71 36.08
C TRP A 596 -23.54 -8.22 35.80
N THR A 597 -22.44 -7.53 35.54
CA THR A 597 -22.48 -6.19 34.93
C THR A 597 -22.44 -6.31 33.40
N LEU A 598 -23.00 -5.33 32.69
CA LEU A 598 -22.98 -5.33 31.22
C LEU A 598 -21.55 -5.32 30.66
N GLU A 599 -20.61 -4.67 31.35
CA GLU A 599 -19.19 -4.70 31.01
C GLU A 599 -18.61 -6.13 31.11
N GLU A 600 -18.93 -6.87 32.17
CA GLU A 600 -18.51 -8.27 32.32
C GLU A 600 -19.14 -9.17 31.28
N ILE A 601 -20.43 -8.98 30.97
CA ILE A 601 -21.14 -9.75 29.93
C ILE A 601 -20.49 -9.50 28.57
N TYR A 602 -20.24 -8.25 28.23
CA TYR A 602 -19.57 -7.87 26.99
C TYR A 602 -18.18 -8.51 26.93
N LYS A 603 -17.37 -8.41 27.98
CA LYS A 603 -16.03 -9.00 28.02
C LYS A 603 -16.06 -10.53 27.87
N ASP A 604 -16.91 -11.24 28.62
CA ASP A 604 -17.03 -12.71 28.50
C ASP A 604 -17.54 -13.12 27.11
N PHE A 605 -18.51 -12.39 26.56
CA PHE A 605 -19.04 -12.63 25.22
C PHE A 605 -17.95 -12.51 24.16
N ILE A 606 -17.18 -11.42 24.17
CA ILE A 606 -16.12 -11.26 23.17
C ILE A 606 -15.03 -12.32 23.34
N ASN A 607 -14.57 -12.57 24.58
CA ASN A 607 -13.55 -13.58 24.86
C ASN A 607 -14.00 -14.96 24.38
N TYR A 608 -15.26 -15.33 24.61
CA TYR A 608 -15.82 -16.59 24.13
C TYR A 608 -15.73 -16.71 22.60
N PHE A 609 -16.09 -15.65 21.88
CA PHE A 609 -16.03 -15.65 20.42
C PHE A 609 -14.61 -15.71 19.89
N GLU A 610 -13.69 -14.93 20.46
CA GLU A 610 -12.27 -14.94 20.07
C GLU A 610 -11.60 -16.29 20.38
N GLU A 611 -11.87 -16.91 21.53
CA GLU A 611 -11.35 -18.23 21.88
C GLU A 611 -11.95 -19.32 20.98
N ARG A 612 -13.25 -19.27 20.72
CA ARG A 612 -13.92 -20.24 19.84
C ARG A 612 -13.38 -20.15 18.43
N GLU A 613 -13.22 -18.95 17.89
CA GLU A 613 -12.67 -18.71 16.56
C GLU A 613 -11.23 -19.26 16.46
N ARG A 614 -10.35 -18.91 17.40
CA ARG A 614 -8.97 -19.44 17.45
C ARG A 614 -8.94 -20.97 17.52
N ASN A 615 -9.83 -21.57 18.31
CA ASN A 615 -9.92 -23.02 18.45
C ASN A 615 -10.42 -23.69 17.16
N GLU A 616 -11.42 -23.12 16.48
CA GLU A 616 -11.98 -23.67 15.24
C GLU A 616 -11.01 -23.53 14.05
N GLN A 617 -10.10 -22.56 14.10
CA GLN A 617 -9.01 -22.44 13.13
C GLN A 617 -7.92 -23.52 13.28
N LEU A 618 -7.85 -24.23 14.40
CA LEU A 618 -6.89 -25.31 14.58
C LEU A 618 -7.22 -26.46 13.63
N THR A 619 -6.22 -26.91 12.87
CA THR A 619 -6.38 -27.96 11.85
C THR A 619 -6.89 -29.28 12.45
N ASP A 620 -6.57 -29.57 13.72
CA ASP A 620 -7.05 -30.74 14.44
C ASP A 620 -8.53 -30.63 14.85
N ASN A 621 -9.03 -29.43 15.10
CA ASN A 621 -10.45 -29.20 15.41
C ASN A 621 -11.29 -29.19 14.13
N PHE A 622 -10.73 -28.70 13.02
CA PHE A 622 -11.39 -28.78 11.72
C PHE A 622 -11.69 -30.23 11.30
N LEU A 623 -10.85 -31.20 11.69
CA LEU A 623 -11.14 -32.63 11.49
C LEU A 623 -12.46 -33.06 12.15
N LYS A 624 -12.70 -32.64 13.39
CA LYS A 624 -13.94 -32.95 14.13
C LYS A 624 -15.14 -32.28 13.47
N PHE A 625 -14.95 -31.04 13.01
CA PHE A 625 -15.97 -30.32 12.26
C PHE A 625 -16.35 -31.05 10.96
N LEU A 626 -15.36 -31.50 10.17
CA LEU A 626 -15.61 -32.26 8.94
C LEU A 626 -16.39 -33.55 9.22
N ASP A 627 -16.01 -34.31 10.24
CA ASP A 627 -16.70 -35.55 10.62
C ASP A 627 -18.18 -35.29 10.96
N GLY A 628 -18.45 -34.26 11.76
CA GLY A 628 -19.82 -33.83 12.07
C GLY A 628 -20.60 -33.34 10.86
N TYR A 629 -19.96 -32.61 9.94
CA TYR A 629 -20.58 -32.14 8.70
C TYR A 629 -20.96 -33.31 7.79
N ILE A 630 -20.05 -34.29 7.61
CA ILE A 630 -20.25 -35.44 6.72
C ILE A 630 -21.36 -36.35 7.22
N ALA A 631 -21.53 -36.48 8.54
CA ALA A 631 -22.62 -37.24 9.13
C ALA A 631 -24.01 -36.72 8.74
N GLN A 632 -24.13 -35.42 8.43
CA GLN A 632 -25.39 -34.75 8.07
C GLN A 632 -25.69 -34.76 6.56
N VAL A 633 -24.78 -35.24 5.71
CA VAL A 633 -24.97 -35.30 4.26
C VAL A 633 -25.90 -36.46 3.89
N SER A 634 -27.00 -36.15 3.20
CA SER A 634 -28.04 -37.12 2.83
C SER A 634 -27.75 -37.93 1.56
N ASN A 635 -26.91 -37.42 0.66
CA ASN A 635 -26.55 -38.13 -0.59
C ASN A 635 -25.43 -39.14 -0.30
N GLU A 636 -25.73 -40.43 -0.41
CA GLU A 636 -24.79 -41.53 -0.11
C GLU A 636 -23.55 -41.55 -1.02
N GLU A 637 -23.68 -41.17 -2.30
CA GLU A 637 -22.53 -41.12 -3.22
C GLU A 637 -21.56 -40.00 -2.85
N GLU A 638 -22.09 -38.80 -2.55
CA GLU A 638 -21.30 -37.67 -2.06
C GLU A 638 -20.66 -37.98 -0.70
N LYS A 639 -21.42 -38.63 0.19
CA LYS A 639 -20.96 -39.02 1.52
C LYS A 639 -19.77 -39.96 1.46
N LEU A 640 -19.80 -40.97 0.58
CA LEU A 640 -18.66 -41.88 0.38
C LEU A 640 -17.39 -41.13 -0.08
N LEU A 641 -17.53 -40.17 -1.00
CA LEU A 641 -16.42 -39.34 -1.47
C LEU A 641 -15.92 -38.37 -0.39
N LEU A 642 -16.81 -37.82 0.42
CA LEU A 642 -16.43 -36.97 1.55
C LEU A 642 -15.71 -37.75 2.67
N ILE A 643 -16.08 -39.01 2.90
CA ILE A 643 -15.34 -39.90 3.82
C ILE A 643 -13.93 -40.18 3.30
N GLU A 644 -13.77 -40.37 1.99
CA GLU A 644 -12.45 -40.45 1.35
C GLU A 644 -11.66 -39.15 1.56
N PHE A 645 -12.27 -38.00 1.29
CA PHE A 645 -11.67 -36.68 1.52
C PHE A 645 -11.23 -36.48 2.99
N LEU A 646 -12.06 -36.88 3.97
CA LEU A 646 -11.74 -36.78 5.40
C LEU A 646 -10.47 -37.57 5.75
N LYS A 647 -10.32 -38.79 5.22
CA LYS A 647 -9.11 -39.61 5.41
C LYS A 647 -7.88 -38.93 4.81
N GLN A 648 -8.01 -38.32 3.63
CA GLN A 648 -6.91 -37.59 3.00
C GLN A 648 -6.54 -36.33 3.80
N TYR A 649 -7.52 -35.61 4.35
CA TYR A 649 -7.27 -34.48 5.22
C TYR A 649 -6.57 -34.90 6.51
N GLU A 650 -7.00 -36.00 7.15
CA GLU A 650 -6.37 -36.55 8.34
C GLU A 650 -4.90 -36.91 8.08
N PHE A 651 -4.62 -37.53 6.93
CA PHE A 651 -3.25 -37.80 6.49
C PHE A 651 -2.43 -36.52 6.33
N CYS A 652 -2.93 -35.52 5.59
CA CYS A 652 -2.27 -34.22 5.42
C CYS A 652 -1.96 -33.54 6.76
N ASN A 653 -2.91 -33.58 7.69
CA ASN A 653 -2.75 -32.99 9.01
C ASN A 653 -1.68 -33.71 9.86
N LYS A 654 -1.53 -35.04 9.71
CA LYS A 654 -0.47 -35.81 10.38
C LYS A 654 0.94 -35.51 9.84
N ILE A 655 1.07 -35.23 8.55
CA ILE A 655 2.38 -34.97 7.92
C ILE A 655 2.77 -33.49 7.88
N LYS A 656 1.95 -32.59 8.43
CA LYS A 656 2.15 -31.12 8.34
C LYS A 656 3.50 -30.63 8.87
N THR A 657 4.12 -31.35 9.81
CA THR A 657 5.42 -31.02 10.41
C THR A 657 6.60 -31.76 9.77
N GLU A 658 6.40 -32.99 9.30
CA GLU A 658 7.47 -33.82 8.73
C GLU A 658 7.69 -33.54 7.24
N PHE A 659 6.64 -33.19 6.51
CA PHE A 659 6.74 -32.87 5.08
C PHE A 659 7.62 -31.63 4.79
N PRO A 660 7.52 -30.51 5.54
CA PRO A 660 8.47 -29.40 5.41
C PRO A 660 9.93 -29.82 5.63
N LYS A 661 10.21 -30.69 6.61
CA LYS A 661 11.57 -31.21 6.85
C LYS A 661 12.08 -32.04 5.67
N TYR A 662 11.20 -32.84 5.07
CA TYR A 662 11.52 -33.59 3.86
C TYR A 662 11.91 -32.66 2.70
N ILE A 663 11.08 -31.65 2.39
CA ILE A 663 11.38 -30.66 1.35
C ILE A 663 12.70 -29.94 1.64
N LYS A 664 12.91 -29.51 2.90
CA LYS A 664 14.15 -28.87 3.34
C LYS A 664 15.38 -29.69 2.97
N SER A 665 15.36 -31.00 3.23
CA SER A 665 16.47 -31.90 2.91
C SER A 665 16.73 -32.03 1.39
N ILE A 666 15.68 -32.03 0.56
CA ILE A 666 15.80 -32.01 -0.90
C ILE A 666 16.46 -30.71 -1.36
N ILE A 667 15.98 -29.57 -0.85
CA ILE A 667 16.51 -28.25 -1.20
C ILE A 667 17.99 -28.17 -0.81
N GLU A 668 18.37 -28.58 0.41
CA GLU A 668 19.77 -28.61 0.86
C GLU A 668 20.65 -29.45 -0.07
N LYS A 669 20.20 -30.65 -0.44
CA LYS A 669 20.92 -31.53 -1.37
C LYS A 669 21.07 -30.88 -2.75
N GLU A 670 20.01 -30.27 -3.28
CA GLU A 670 20.05 -29.62 -4.59
C GLU A 670 20.93 -28.36 -4.60
N ILE A 671 20.98 -27.58 -3.51
CA ILE A 671 21.90 -26.44 -3.39
C ILE A 671 23.36 -26.90 -3.46
N THR A 672 23.71 -27.99 -2.77
CA THR A 672 25.10 -28.48 -2.72
C THR A 672 25.60 -28.98 -4.08
N THR A 673 24.69 -29.51 -4.91
CA THR A 673 24.99 -30.02 -6.25
C THR A 673 24.81 -28.97 -7.35
N LEU A 674 24.30 -27.79 -7.01
CA LEU A 674 24.01 -26.72 -7.95
C LEU A 674 25.30 -26.15 -8.53
N ASN A 675 25.53 -26.32 -9.83
CA ASN A 675 26.61 -25.67 -10.56
C ASN A 675 26.08 -24.90 -11.77
N PRO A 676 25.53 -23.69 -11.58
CA PRO A 676 24.99 -22.90 -12.67
C PRO A 676 26.11 -22.48 -13.63
N GLU A 677 25.90 -22.69 -14.92
CA GLU A 677 26.78 -22.16 -15.96
C GLU A 677 26.57 -20.65 -16.13
N LEU A 678 27.51 -19.98 -16.80
CA LEU A 678 27.38 -18.58 -17.17
C LEU A 678 26.28 -18.42 -18.23
N GLU A 679 25.45 -17.40 -18.09
CA GLU A 679 24.32 -17.16 -18.96
C GLU A 679 24.78 -16.65 -20.34
N GLN A 680 24.35 -17.35 -21.38
CA GLN A 680 24.45 -16.89 -22.76
C GLN A 680 23.07 -16.90 -23.39
N GLN A 681 22.62 -15.73 -23.84
CA GLN A 681 21.30 -15.57 -24.48
C GLN A 681 21.39 -14.58 -25.64
N ILE A 682 20.36 -14.59 -26.48
CA ILE A 682 20.18 -13.56 -27.51
C ILE A 682 20.05 -12.20 -26.79
N PRO A 683 20.78 -11.14 -27.19
CA PRO A 683 20.81 -9.84 -26.52
C PRO A 683 19.43 -9.27 -26.12
N MET A 684 18.46 -9.35 -27.03
CA MET A 684 17.09 -8.85 -26.77
C MET A 684 16.42 -9.54 -25.57
N ASN A 685 16.73 -10.81 -25.31
CA ASN A 685 16.12 -11.56 -24.21
C ASN A 685 16.66 -11.11 -22.85
N PHE A 686 17.76 -10.35 -22.77
CA PHE A 686 18.24 -9.81 -21.51
C PHE A 686 17.39 -8.64 -21.00
N PHE A 687 16.67 -7.91 -21.87
CA PHE A 687 15.86 -6.75 -21.51
C PHE A 687 14.47 -7.10 -20.97
N LYS A 688 14.12 -8.39 -20.94
CA LYS A 688 12.82 -8.90 -20.49
C LYS A 688 12.99 -10.21 -19.71
N LEU A 689 12.42 -10.28 -18.51
CA LEU A 689 12.27 -11.55 -17.78
C LEU A 689 10.88 -12.17 -18.03
N ASP A 690 9.84 -11.36 -17.92
CA ASP A 690 8.44 -11.69 -18.22
C ASP A 690 7.72 -10.44 -18.77
N GLU A 691 6.40 -10.49 -18.98
CA GLU A 691 5.64 -9.34 -19.50
C GLU A 691 5.64 -8.11 -18.57
N GLY A 692 5.81 -8.31 -17.26
CA GLY A 692 5.82 -7.23 -16.26
C GLY A 692 7.20 -6.69 -15.92
N ASP A 693 8.26 -7.49 -16.06
CA ASP A 693 9.62 -7.22 -15.59
C ASP A 693 10.59 -6.96 -16.78
N THR A 694 10.36 -5.82 -17.45
CA THR A 694 11.23 -5.27 -18.51
C THR A 694 12.24 -4.27 -17.95
N PHE A 695 13.33 -4.02 -18.68
CA PHE A 695 14.32 -3.03 -18.29
C PHE A 695 13.73 -1.61 -18.21
N TYR A 696 12.84 -1.25 -19.14
CA TYR A 696 12.12 0.03 -19.09
C TYR A 696 11.26 0.17 -17.84
N ASN A 697 10.47 -0.86 -17.51
CA ASN A 697 9.66 -0.86 -16.29
C ASN A 697 10.53 -0.77 -15.03
N TYR A 698 11.69 -1.46 -15.02
CA TYR A 698 12.65 -1.34 -13.95
C TYR A 698 13.15 0.11 -13.78
N LEU A 699 13.54 0.78 -14.87
CA LEU A 699 13.98 2.18 -14.84
C LEU A 699 12.88 3.10 -14.30
N LYS A 700 11.67 2.95 -14.83
CA LYS A 700 10.50 3.75 -14.44
C LYS A 700 10.16 3.58 -12.97
N GLU A 701 10.14 2.35 -12.47
CA GLU A 701 9.70 2.05 -11.11
C GLU A 701 10.79 2.27 -10.05
N MET A 702 12.06 2.01 -10.38
CA MET A 702 13.15 2.00 -9.40
C MET A 702 14.06 3.23 -9.47
N GLU A 703 14.24 3.81 -10.66
CA GLU A 703 15.24 4.85 -10.89
C GLU A 703 14.62 6.23 -11.18
N LEU A 704 13.46 6.30 -11.84
CA LEU A 704 12.75 7.57 -12.11
C LEU A 704 11.86 8.03 -10.96
N LYS A 705 11.22 7.11 -10.24
CA LYS A 705 10.46 7.43 -9.04
C LYS A 705 11.42 7.78 -7.90
N TYR A 706 11.42 9.05 -7.48
CA TYR A 706 12.40 9.55 -6.52
C TYR A 706 12.30 8.90 -5.13
N PHE A 707 11.08 8.62 -4.65
CA PHE A 707 10.80 7.96 -3.38
C PHE A 707 10.61 6.43 -3.52
N SER A 708 11.09 5.79 -4.60
CA SER A 708 10.91 4.34 -4.86
C SER A 708 11.51 3.43 -3.79
N LYS A 709 12.44 3.96 -2.98
CA LYS A 709 13.13 3.27 -1.88
C LYS A 709 12.47 3.48 -0.51
N LEU A 710 11.47 4.35 -0.43
CA LEU A 710 10.80 4.70 0.83
C LEU A 710 9.58 3.82 1.08
N ILE A 711 9.42 3.41 2.32
CA ILE A 711 8.23 2.71 2.81
C ILE A 711 7.60 3.50 3.96
N PRO A 712 6.31 3.82 3.86
CA PRO A 712 5.58 4.53 4.90
C PRO A 712 5.20 3.57 6.02
N ARG A 713 5.67 3.87 7.22
CA ARG A 713 5.28 3.24 8.48
C ARG A 713 4.42 4.25 9.25
N PRO A 714 3.15 3.96 9.57
CA PRO A 714 2.33 4.90 10.32
C PRO A 714 3.00 5.21 11.66
N LEU A 715 2.93 6.46 12.10
CA LEU A 715 3.32 6.91 13.44
C LEU A 715 2.09 7.18 14.28
N THR A 716 1.14 7.93 13.72
CA THR A 716 -0.10 8.30 14.40
C THR A 716 -1.24 8.33 13.39
N LEU A 717 -2.37 7.70 13.74
CA LEU A 717 -3.66 7.86 13.07
C LEU A 717 -4.63 8.50 14.07
N ILE A 718 -5.17 9.65 13.72
CA ILE A 718 -6.19 10.35 14.51
C ILE A 718 -7.51 10.21 13.76
N LEU A 719 -8.50 9.68 14.45
CA LEU A 719 -9.86 9.54 13.99
C LEU A 719 -10.76 10.48 14.78
N LYS A 720 -11.66 11.19 14.09
CA LYS A 720 -12.72 11.98 14.72
C LYS A 720 -14.02 11.17 14.66
N HIS A 721 -14.66 10.99 15.81
CA HIS A 721 -15.93 10.27 15.89
C HIS A 721 -17.07 11.09 15.27
N ASP A 722 -17.93 10.43 14.49
CA ASP A 722 -19.09 11.05 13.86
C ASP A 722 -20.30 10.95 14.80
N LEU A 723 -20.41 11.90 15.72
CA LEU A 723 -21.49 11.97 16.71
C LEU A 723 -22.80 12.44 16.07
N THR A 724 -23.87 11.67 16.27
CA THR A 724 -25.25 12.07 15.96
C THR A 724 -25.69 13.29 16.77
N ASN A 725 -26.78 13.94 16.36
CA ASN A 725 -27.28 15.12 17.08
C ASN A 725 -27.62 14.83 18.55
N GLU A 726 -28.18 13.65 18.84
CA GLU A 726 -28.49 13.19 20.20
C GLU A 726 -27.19 12.93 20.99
N GLU A 727 -26.23 12.25 20.39
CA GLU A 727 -24.95 11.96 21.06
C GLU A 727 -24.15 13.23 21.35
N ARG A 728 -24.21 14.27 20.51
CA ARG A 728 -23.55 15.56 20.78
C ARG A 728 -24.00 16.20 22.09
N GLU A 729 -25.20 15.88 22.59
CA GLU A 729 -25.65 16.35 23.90
C GLU A 729 -24.93 15.65 25.06
N LEU A 730 -24.27 14.51 24.83
CA LEU A 730 -23.49 13.78 25.82
C LEU A 730 -22.03 14.26 25.90
N PHE A 731 -21.57 15.06 24.93
CA PHE A 731 -20.18 15.51 24.83
C PHE A 731 -20.06 17.04 24.93
N ASN A 732 -18.96 17.51 25.51
CA ASN A 732 -18.62 18.93 25.59
C ASN A 732 -17.78 19.41 24.40
N SER A 733 -17.13 18.48 23.69
CA SER A 733 -16.31 18.77 22.52
C SER A 733 -16.17 17.53 21.65
N ASP A 734 -15.38 17.64 20.57
CA ASP A 734 -15.10 16.53 19.66
C ASP A 734 -14.46 15.33 20.39
N PHE A 735 -14.94 14.13 20.06
CA PHE A 735 -14.41 12.86 20.54
C PHE A 735 -13.44 12.27 19.50
N PHE A 736 -12.24 11.91 19.95
CA PHE A 736 -11.15 11.41 19.10
C PHE A 736 -10.66 10.04 19.56
N HIS A 737 -10.35 9.19 18.58
CA HIS A 737 -9.53 7.99 18.80
C HIS A 737 -8.16 8.19 18.16
N VAL A 738 -7.12 7.82 18.89
CA VAL A 738 -5.72 7.96 18.47
C VAL A 738 -5.02 6.61 18.51
N PHE A 739 -4.55 6.16 17.36
CA PHE A 739 -3.70 5.00 17.22
C PHE A 739 -2.24 5.47 17.12
N ASN A 740 -1.42 5.09 18.10
CA ASN A 740 0.01 5.39 18.14
C ASN A 740 0.82 4.14 17.82
N PHE A 741 1.58 4.20 16.74
CA PHE A 741 2.31 3.07 16.17
C PHE A 741 3.79 3.14 16.56
N ARG A 742 4.37 1.98 16.87
CA ARG A 742 5.81 1.83 17.14
C ARG A 742 6.34 0.64 16.37
N PHE A 743 7.41 0.84 15.60
CA PHE A 743 8.10 -0.20 14.85
C PHE A 743 9.51 -0.38 15.42
N TRP A 744 9.92 -1.63 15.67
CA TRP A 744 11.30 -1.95 16.06
C TRP A 744 11.67 -3.34 15.57
N ALA A 745 12.82 -3.45 14.88
CA ALA A 745 13.20 -4.67 14.18
C ALA A 745 12.02 -5.20 13.31
N ASN A 746 11.58 -6.44 13.53
CA ASN A 746 10.43 -7.05 12.85
C ASN A 746 9.16 -7.08 13.71
N ASN A 747 9.10 -6.27 14.77
CA ASN A 747 7.96 -6.17 15.67
C ASN A 747 7.29 -4.80 15.53
N PHE A 748 5.99 -4.80 15.81
CA PHE A 748 5.15 -3.61 15.77
C PHE A 748 4.16 -3.61 16.94
N LYS A 749 3.89 -2.42 17.48
CA LYS A 749 2.85 -2.15 18.47
C LYS A 749 1.98 -0.99 18.02
N ALA A 750 0.67 -1.11 18.19
CA ALA A 750 -0.26 0.02 18.13
C ALA A 750 -0.95 0.20 19.49
N ASP A 751 -0.81 1.38 20.09
CA ASP A 751 -1.57 1.78 21.28
C ASP A 751 -2.81 2.57 20.85
N ILE A 752 -3.98 2.19 21.34
CA ILE A 752 -5.26 2.82 21.02
C ILE A 752 -5.71 3.60 22.24
N SER A 753 -5.88 4.91 22.05
CA SER A 753 -6.26 5.84 23.10
C SER A 753 -7.43 6.69 22.64
N ASP A 754 -8.15 7.29 23.58
CA ASP A 754 -9.18 8.27 23.29
C ASP A 754 -9.20 9.38 24.34
N ASN A 755 -9.92 10.47 24.04
CA ASN A 755 -10.08 11.60 24.95
C ASN A 755 -11.40 11.54 25.74
N PHE A 756 -12.05 10.37 25.85
CA PHE A 756 -13.43 10.23 26.38
C PHE A 756 -13.58 10.90 27.75
N LYS A 757 -12.62 10.66 28.63
CA LYS A 757 -12.54 11.21 29.99
C LYS A 757 -12.66 12.73 30.03
N GLU A 758 -12.06 13.42 29.06
CA GLU A 758 -11.99 14.88 29.03
C GLU A 758 -13.24 15.51 28.40
N VAL A 759 -13.99 14.74 27.60
CA VAL A 759 -15.04 15.30 26.74
C VAL A 759 -16.45 14.82 27.08
N TYR A 760 -16.60 13.71 27.81
CA TYR A 760 -17.91 13.14 28.15
C TYR A 760 -18.54 13.86 29.36
N ARG A 761 -19.78 14.36 29.21
CA ARG A 761 -20.41 15.29 30.17
C ARG A 761 -20.62 14.74 31.56
N GLU A 762 -21.01 13.48 31.71
CA GLU A 762 -21.25 12.92 33.04
C GLU A 762 -19.94 12.80 33.85
N TRP A 763 -18.83 12.51 33.17
CA TRP A 763 -17.53 12.39 33.81
C TRP A 763 -16.92 13.76 34.16
N VAL A 764 -17.05 14.75 33.29
CA VAL A 764 -16.58 16.13 33.55
C VAL A 764 -17.31 16.78 34.73
N LYS A 765 -18.48 16.27 35.12
CA LYS A 765 -19.21 16.73 36.33
C LYS A 765 -18.66 16.12 37.63
N GLU A 766 -17.93 15.01 37.57
CA GLU A 766 -17.37 14.31 38.74
C GLU A 766 -15.89 14.66 39.03
N LEU A 767 -15.21 15.32 38.08
CA LEU A 767 -13.89 15.97 38.24
C LEU A 767 -14.03 17.40 38.76
#